data_AF-A0A0K1E699-F1
#
_entry.id   AF-A0A0K1E699-F1
#
_cell.length_a   1.000
_cell.length_b   1.000
_cell.length_c   1.000
_cell.angle_alpha   90.00
_cell.angle_beta   90.00
_cell.angle_gamma   90.00
#
_symmetry.space_group_name_H-M   'P 1'
#
loop_
_entity.id
_entity.type
_entity.pdbx_description
1 polymer ?
#
loop_
_entity_poly.entity_id
_entity_poly.type
_entity_poly.pdbx_seq_one_letter_code
_entity_poly.pdbx_strand_id
1 'polypeptide(L)'
;MSVTKRVAWCVGLGILLSSSTGCELIASPDRSKIPATGSGGAGGDGGDGAGAAGAGGEGGTGGQGGTGGTGGTGGTGGTGGTGGTGGTGGTGGMGGTGGMGGTGGMGGTGGMGGTGGMGGTGGMGGTGGMGGTGGMGGTGGMGGTGGTGGTGGTGGTGGMGGQGGDGGQGGGVNPMPVCGNGVIELGESCDDGNTAAGDCCSALCQIEATCEVEPNDSAVEANELETILAGGSRLRGHINPESDADYFRFEIPQGFKGSFVADAVAGLSGLTCGMPNLDPAFVLYDEIGTIVAQNDDIDADSGNYCSRITVEGLGEGEYFLGVTRSPYADPITFGYLVDTALLFAECGNGIVEGTELCDDGNTVDGDGCSAICQFESATAEIEPNNTSTQARNNPHFTPNVLISGAITPIGDTDIFAIDIPSTASLHIETFEQGSLSSCGTVDTTLALIGPNGSTVLASDDDSGILACSRLDPSINSRLANLAPGTYFVRVREYLNDATIPGYNLLVRYASLCGDGVRQLGEQCDGTPDCNADCTLIAVCGDGIVGSGEMCDDGNTVDGDGCDSSCQLEGIVSEIEPNDSPAEAEANGTTLPDVIFSGSADPEGDIDYYAIEVPAVADLVIETFDGSGPGSCSGVDTVLELVAPDGTTLLAEDDEGGINSCSRISGPGAIQLPAGTYYVGVYEYYGDIIPAYMLQVQFAALCGDGVVEGSEACDGTPNCDQFCQRIPVCGDGFVDAPETCDDGNTVSGDGCSATCTLEATAEVEPNDTAGQADANGPVTLGALTLGAITPETDVDVFAFELSTVSDVRVETFGPNGAGSCVATDTYVELLDSDGVTVLASDDDGGLATCSLLSAGTTPGVAQLPAGTYYVRVQSFNHEYVIPGYTLIVDVDSVCGDGVVEGSEQCDGGPGCTATCERIATCGDGFVDAPEGCDDGNTTSGDGCSDTCQLEGVVPEVEPNDSRVEADQAPLQITGDTRITGAIGTIGDQDLFHVSLAAETVVRVEVLDATATDCRGGITSTLRVLDETGAILAADDTVGDDLASGIGGCSALVVRLPAGAYYLQVEERGNDAPIPFYLLEVRTQTSAGSEAEDNGSIATANPLSGTDVYLLGAHPTFQDSDFFAVQVAEGQSIRAEILEGDTVSCESGELDSRLTLFDASGNQLADDDDDGRGLCSVLDGTGALARDAGAHRLSAGTYYLRVRSSTFASSSASSFNYRLALTVR
;
A
#
# COMPACT_ATOMS: atom_id res chain seq x y z
N MET A 1 7.77 -34.02 -46.81
CA MET A 1 7.69 -33.43 -48.17
C MET A 1 6.24 -33.45 -48.65
N SER A 2 5.56 -32.30 -48.63
CA SER A 2 4.28 -31.94 -49.29
C SER A 2 2.98 -32.81 -49.21
N VAL A 3 2.03 -32.36 -48.37
CA VAL A 3 0.56 -32.06 -48.58
C VAL A 3 -0.37 -32.88 -49.55
N THR A 4 -1.68 -33.02 -49.19
CA THR A 4 -2.95 -32.64 -49.94
C THR A 4 -4.11 -33.66 -50.26
N LYS A 5 -5.30 -33.44 -49.63
CA LYS A 5 -6.77 -33.49 -50.02
C LYS A 5 -7.43 -34.42 -51.09
N ARG A 6 -8.74 -34.75 -50.89
CA ARG A 6 -9.91 -34.89 -51.87
C ARG A 6 -11.22 -35.42 -51.20
N VAL A 7 -12.50 -35.31 -51.67
CA VAL A 7 -13.25 -34.63 -52.79
C VAL A 7 -14.80 -34.57 -52.52
N ALA A 8 -15.63 -33.96 -53.41
CA ALA A 8 -17.12 -33.76 -53.33
C ALA A 8 -18.01 -35.02 -53.69
N TRP A 9 -19.37 -35.05 -53.71
CA TRP A 9 -20.46 -34.25 -54.40
C TRP A 9 -21.80 -34.28 -53.55
N CYS A 10 -23.07 -33.96 -53.94
CA CYS A 10 -23.84 -33.79 -55.22
C CYS A 10 -25.15 -32.94 -55.08
N VAL A 11 -26.21 -33.11 -55.91
CA VAL A 11 -27.29 -32.08 -56.18
C VAL A 11 -28.76 -32.58 -56.39
N GLY A 12 -29.78 -31.94 -55.74
CA GLY A 12 -30.98 -31.39 -56.44
C GLY A 12 -32.45 -31.86 -56.20
N LEU A 13 -33.33 -30.91 -55.78
CA LEU A 13 -34.78 -30.71 -56.15
C LEU A 13 -35.98 -31.31 -55.34
N GLY A 14 -36.56 -30.52 -54.41
CA GLY A 14 -38.03 -30.23 -54.36
C GLY A 14 -38.99 -30.80 -53.28
N ILE A 15 -40.02 -29.99 -52.93
CA ILE A 15 -41.42 -30.33 -52.49
C ILE A 15 -41.73 -30.70 -51.00
N LEU A 16 -42.51 -29.81 -50.32
CA LEU A 16 -43.67 -30.01 -49.36
C LEU A 16 -43.49 -30.89 -48.08
N LEU A 17 -44.25 -30.78 -46.96
CA LEU A 17 -45.14 -29.77 -46.32
C LEU A 17 -45.53 -30.23 -44.88
N SER A 18 -45.95 -29.29 -44.00
CA SER A 18 -46.95 -29.48 -42.90
C SER A 18 -46.61 -30.46 -41.75
N SER A 19 -47.28 -30.52 -40.59
CA SER A 19 -48.47 -29.84 -39.97
C SER A 19 -48.36 -30.03 -38.43
N SER A 20 -48.58 -29.09 -37.50
CA SER A 20 -49.66 -28.10 -37.24
C SER A 20 -50.87 -28.62 -36.44
N THR A 21 -51.15 -28.03 -35.26
CA THR A 21 -52.48 -27.75 -34.63
C THR A 21 -52.26 -27.00 -33.31
N GLY A 22 -53.03 -25.98 -32.89
CA GLY A 22 -54.14 -25.24 -33.51
C GLY A 22 -54.43 -23.94 -32.70
N CYS A 23 -54.84 -22.81 -33.30
CA CYS A 23 -56.23 -22.42 -33.65
C CYS A 23 -57.03 -21.82 -32.47
N GLU A 24 -57.82 -20.73 -32.60
CA GLU A 24 -58.22 -19.92 -33.80
C GLU A 24 -58.80 -18.55 -33.37
N LEU A 25 -58.82 -17.53 -34.28
CA LEU A 25 -60.03 -16.77 -34.71
C LEU A 25 -59.74 -15.47 -35.54
N ILE A 26 -59.99 -15.54 -36.85
CA ILE A 26 -60.74 -14.59 -37.75
C ILE A 26 -60.52 -13.04 -37.64
N ALA A 27 -60.39 -12.21 -38.71
CA ALA A 27 -60.04 -12.36 -40.14
C ALA A 27 -59.94 -10.97 -40.87
N SER A 28 -59.23 -10.91 -42.01
CA SER A 28 -58.97 -9.78 -42.95
C SER A 28 -60.21 -9.08 -43.58
N PRO A 29 -60.09 -7.87 -44.23
CA PRO A 29 -59.67 -7.81 -45.66
C PRO A 29 -59.06 -6.50 -46.29
N ASP A 30 -58.12 -6.71 -47.23
CA ASP A 30 -57.92 -6.05 -48.56
C ASP A 30 -57.61 -4.52 -48.75
N ARG A 31 -57.40 -4.10 -50.02
CA ARG A 31 -56.52 -3.00 -50.49
C ARG A 31 -57.17 -1.67 -50.96
N SER A 32 -56.53 -0.56 -50.57
CA SER A 32 -56.14 0.62 -51.42
C SER A 32 -57.16 1.68 -51.96
N LYS A 33 -56.72 2.96 -51.86
CA LYS A 33 -57.07 4.19 -52.64
C LYS A 33 -58.40 4.98 -52.38
N ILE A 34 -58.26 6.23 -51.85
CA ILE A 34 -58.62 7.57 -52.44
C ILE A 34 -60.06 7.79 -53.00
N PRO A 35 -60.82 8.93 -52.83
CA PRO A 35 -60.56 10.28 -52.22
C PRO A 35 -61.72 10.93 -51.36
N ALA A 36 -61.59 12.24 -51.03
CA ALA A 36 -62.65 13.30 -51.04
C ALA A 36 -63.70 13.44 -49.89
N THR A 37 -64.34 14.59 -49.56
CA THR A 37 -64.17 16.06 -49.80
C THR A 37 -65.13 16.93 -48.94
N GLY A 38 -64.67 18.12 -48.46
CA GLY A 38 -65.47 19.37 -48.32
C GLY A 38 -66.32 19.62 -47.06
N SER A 39 -66.82 20.84 -46.76
CA SER A 39 -66.51 22.20 -47.31
C SER A 39 -67.25 23.36 -46.58
N GLY A 40 -66.62 24.55 -46.45
CA GLY A 40 -67.21 25.85 -46.00
C GLY A 40 -67.00 26.16 -44.49
N GLY A 41 -66.88 27.40 -43.99
CA GLY A 41 -66.94 28.78 -44.55
C GLY A 41 -67.86 29.70 -43.70
N ALA A 42 -67.71 31.03 -43.55
CA ALA A 42 -66.66 32.01 -43.95
C ALA A 42 -66.88 33.39 -43.25
N GLY A 43 -65.87 34.28 -43.24
CA GLY A 43 -65.93 35.72 -42.84
C GLY A 43 -65.77 36.02 -41.34
N GLY A 44 -65.33 37.21 -40.88
CA GLY A 44 -64.83 38.42 -41.58
C GLY A 44 -65.17 39.73 -40.85
N ASP A 45 -64.47 40.88 -40.96
CA ASP A 45 -63.19 41.24 -41.63
C ASP A 45 -62.63 42.59 -41.04
N GLY A 46 -61.29 42.76 -40.97
CA GLY A 46 -60.58 44.06 -40.81
C GLY A 46 -60.22 44.53 -39.38
N GLY A 47 -59.05 45.13 -39.12
CA GLY A 47 -57.89 45.53 -39.96
C GLY A 47 -57.05 46.57 -39.20
N ASP A 48 -55.75 46.83 -39.41
CA ASP A 48 -54.69 46.35 -40.33
C ASP A 48 -53.34 46.34 -39.54
N GLY A 49 -52.14 45.90 -39.97
CA GLY A 49 -51.53 45.66 -41.29
C GLY A 49 -50.54 46.80 -41.64
N ALA A 50 -49.29 46.61 -42.09
CA ALA A 50 -48.48 45.44 -42.50
C ALA A 50 -46.97 45.72 -42.16
N GLY A 51 -45.91 44.94 -42.45
CA GLY A 51 -45.65 43.79 -43.36
C GLY A 51 -44.69 44.18 -44.52
N ALA A 52 -43.91 43.30 -45.16
CA ALA A 52 -43.68 41.85 -44.99
C ALA A 52 -42.48 41.36 -45.88
N ALA A 53 -42.12 40.07 -45.78
CA ALA A 53 -41.25 39.24 -46.66
C ALA A 53 -39.69 39.39 -46.57
N GLY A 54 -38.87 38.36 -46.86
CA GLY A 54 -39.17 36.91 -47.00
C GLY A 54 -38.20 36.03 -47.85
N ALA A 55 -37.85 34.83 -47.33
CA ALA A 55 -37.53 33.51 -47.98
C ALA A 55 -36.29 33.22 -48.90
N GLY A 56 -35.59 32.09 -48.60
CA GLY A 56 -35.27 30.98 -49.55
C GLY A 56 -33.81 30.70 -50.04
N GLY A 57 -33.38 29.42 -50.13
CA GLY A 57 -32.17 28.94 -50.87
C GLY A 57 -31.63 27.53 -50.50
N GLU A 58 -30.95 26.82 -51.43
CA GLU A 58 -30.42 25.43 -51.29
C GLU A 58 -28.99 25.22 -51.90
N GLY A 59 -28.14 24.38 -51.27
CA GLY A 59 -27.12 23.45 -51.86
C GLY A 59 -25.84 23.93 -52.62
N GLY A 60 -24.72 23.18 -52.51
CA GLY A 60 -23.55 23.26 -53.43
C GLY A 60 -22.18 22.74 -52.90
N THR A 61 -21.24 22.35 -53.80
CA THR A 61 -19.87 21.82 -53.51
C THR A 61 -18.74 22.59 -54.25
N GLY A 62 -17.45 22.45 -53.85
CA GLY A 62 -16.33 23.38 -54.22
C GLY A 62 -15.26 22.92 -55.23
N GLY A 63 -14.12 23.67 -55.35
CA GLY A 63 -12.86 23.21 -55.99
C GLY A 63 -11.91 24.22 -56.74
N GLN A 64 -10.59 24.13 -56.46
CA GLN A 64 -9.35 24.45 -57.26
C GLN A 64 -8.94 25.91 -57.72
N GLY A 65 -7.62 26.09 -58.02
CA GLY A 65 -6.91 27.37 -58.28
C GLY A 65 -5.88 27.41 -59.47
N GLY A 66 -4.83 28.27 -59.44
CA GLY A 66 -3.89 28.50 -60.59
C GLY A 66 -2.62 29.36 -60.36
N THR A 67 -1.79 29.63 -61.40
CA THR A 67 -0.33 30.01 -61.27
C THR A 67 0.26 31.11 -62.20
N GLY A 68 1.33 31.80 -61.73
CA GLY A 68 2.53 32.21 -62.54
C GLY A 68 2.69 33.66 -63.12
N GLY A 69 3.86 34.31 -62.92
CA GLY A 69 4.25 35.56 -63.63
C GLY A 69 5.56 36.26 -63.17
N THR A 70 6.18 37.12 -64.01
CA THR A 70 7.51 37.75 -63.76
C THR A 70 7.53 39.30 -63.69
N GLY A 71 8.06 39.87 -62.60
CA GLY A 71 8.89 41.10 -62.55
C GLY A 71 8.26 42.49 -62.81
N GLY A 72 8.29 43.37 -61.79
CA GLY A 72 8.02 44.81 -61.94
C GLY A 72 7.88 45.56 -60.61
N THR A 73 8.25 46.85 -60.55
CA THR A 73 8.20 47.69 -59.33
C THR A 73 6.94 48.57 -59.24
N GLY A 74 6.41 48.74 -58.02
CA GLY A 74 5.43 49.78 -57.69
C GLY A 74 4.45 49.39 -56.58
N GLY A 75 4.43 50.12 -55.46
CA GLY A 75 3.54 49.87 -54.33
C GLY A 75 2.28 50.76 -54.31
N THR A 76 1.14 50.17 -53.95
CA THR A 76 -0.15 50.83 -53.60
C THR A 76 -0.99 49.86 -52.76
N GLY A 77 -1.85 50.35 -51.84
CA GLY A 77 -2.58 49.54 -50.85
C GLY A 77 -4.05 49.23 -51.15
N GLY A 78 -4.70 48.44 -50.28
CA GLY A 78 -6.10 47.98 -50.41
C GLY A 78 -6.72 47.49 -49.08
N THR A 79 -7.96 46.98 -49.12
CA THR A 79 -8.81 46.65 -47.95
C THR A 79 -9.80 45.50 -48.22
N GLY A 80 -10.13 44.70 -47.18
CA GLY A 80 -11.20 43.68 -47.20
C GLY A 80 -10.68 42.23 -47.17
N GLY A 81 -11.47 41.28 -46.66
CA GLY A 81 -11.03 39.89 -46.42
C GLY A 81 -12.11 38.80 -46.61
N THR A 82 -11.97 37.69 -45.87
CA THR A 82 -12.72 36.40 -45.88
C THR A 82 -12.30 35.31 -46.89
N GLY A 83 -11.99 34.11 -46.36
CA GLY A 83 -12.22 32.79 -46.96
C GLY A 83 -11.11 32.13 -47.81
N GLY A 84 -10.82 30.83 -47.54
CA GLY A 84 -10.20 29.91 -48.51
C GLY A 84 -9.21 28.87 -47.92
N THR A 85 -9.33 27.60 -48.33
CA THR A 85 -8.48 26.46 -47.89
C THR A 85 -7.56 25.91 -48.99
N GLY A 86 -6.38 25.41 -48.60
CA GLY A 86 -5.66 24.29 -49.24
C GLY A 86 -4.78 24.55 -50.49
N GLY A 87 -3.51 24.11 -50.44
CA GLY A 87 -2.61 24.03 -51.60
C GLY A 87 -1.16 23.64 -51.25
N THR A 88 -0.39 23.09 -52.21
CA THR A 88 0.94 22.48 -51.99
C THR A 88 2.07 22.99 -52.91
N GLY A 89 3.29 23.06 -52.36
CA GLY A 89 4.59 22.85 -53.02
C GLY A 89 5.17 23.98 -53.90
N GLY A 90 6.41 24.43 -53.59
CA GLY A 90 7.10 25.44 -54.42
C GLY A 90 8.62 25.52 -54.26
N THR A 91 9.32 25.78 -55.37
CA THR A 91 10.79 25.75 -55.46
C THR A 91 11.46 27.14 -55.40
N GLY A 92 12.68 27.20 -54.84
CA GLY A 92 13.32 28.45 -54.37
C GLY A 92 14.02 29.32 -55.42
N GLY A 93 14.34 30.57 -55.04
CA GLY A 93 14.96 31.57 -55.94
C GLY A 93 15.97 32.49 -55.25
N MET A 94 16.98 32.96 -56.00
CA MET A 94 18.14 33.72 -55.51
C MET A 94 17.82 35.20 -55.20
N GLY A 95 18.25 35.69 -54.04
CA GLY A 95 17.87 37.00 -53.50
C GLY A 95 18.44 38.23 -54.22
N GLY A 96 17.72 39.35 -54.13
CA GLY A 96 18.13 40.68 -54.60
C GLY A 96 18.28 41.70 -53.45
N THR A 97 18.88 42.85 -53.71
CA THR A 97 19.16 43.89 -52.70
C THR A 97 17.89 44.68 -52.30
N GLY A 98 17.73 44.91 -50.99
CA GLY A 98 16.47 45.38 -50.37
C GLY A 98 16.20 46.90 -50.38
N GLY A 99 15.04 47.27 -49.84
CA GLY A 99 14.55 48.66 -49.70
C GLY A 99 13.56 48.81 -48.53
N MET A 100 13.14 50.05 -48.24
CA MET A 100 12.39 50.41 -47.00
C MET A 100 10.88 50.11 -47.06
N GLY A 101 10.30 49.75 -45.90
CA GLY A 101 8.93 49.18 -45.77
C GLY A 101 7.86 50.04 -45.07
N GLY A 102 6.81 49.38 -44.56
CA GLY A 102 5.65 49.97 -43.87
C GLY A 102 4.71 48.93 -43.24
N THR A 103 3.69 49.35 -42.47
CA THR A 103 2.97 48.54 -41.47
C THR A 103 1.55 48.06 -41.86
N GLY A 104 1.17 46.83 -41.44
CA GLY A 104 -0.23 46.39 -41.32
C GLY A 104 -0.46 44.86 -41.34
N GLY A 105 -1.62 44.41 -40.85
CA GLY A 105 -2.17 43.04 -41.03
C GLY A 105 -1.88 42.01 -39.92
N MET A 106 -2.82 41.06 -39.75
CA MET A 106 -2.70 39.89 -38.84
C MET A 106 -3.55 38.69 -39.34
N GLY A 107 -2.98 37.48 -39.32
CA GLY A 107 -3.70 36.17 -39.33
C GLY A 107 -3.59 35.28 -40.58
N GLY A 108 -3.43 33.95 -40.38
CA GLY A 108 -3.59 32.87 -41.38
C GLY A 108 -2.45 31.83 -41.47
N THR A 109 -2.76 30.52 -41.37
CA THR A 109 -1.82 29.38 -41.34
C THR A 109 -1.96 28.40 -42.53
N GLY A 110 -0.88 27.67 -42.88
CA GLY A 110 -0.89 26.41 -43.65
C GLY A 110 0.01 26.31 -44.91
N GLY A 111 0.70 25.17 -45.11
CA GLY A 111 1.18 24.70 -46.43
C GLY A 111 2.66 24.30 -46.60
N MET A 112 2.92 23.14 -47.23
CA MET A 112 4.24 22.46 -47.36
C MET A 112 4.82 22.57 -48.80
N GLY A 113 6.12 22.66 -49.15
CA GLY A 113 7.43 22.70 -48.46
C GLY A 113 8.60 22.77 -49.50
N GLY A 114 9.91 22.70 -49.11
CA GLY A 114 11.04 22.51 -50.08
C GLY A 114 12.52 22.81 -49.67
N THR A 115 13.50 22.10 -50.28
CA THR A 115 15.01 22.18 -50.22
C THR A 115 15.73 23.51 -50.64
N GLY A 116 16.44 24.22 -49.75
CA GLY A 116 16.92 25.61 -49.97
C GLY A 116 18.05 25.90 -51.00
N GLY A 117 18.50 27.17 -51.06
CA GLY A 117 19.52 27.68 -52.00
C GLY A 117 20.41 28.83 -51.46
N MET A 118 21.51 29.14 -52.15
CA MET A 118 22.59 30.03 -51.66
C MET A 118 22.20 31.51 -51.45
N GLY A 119 22.70 32.09 -50.36
CA GLY A 119 22.42 33.47 -49.93
C GLY A 119 23.20 34.58 -50.65
N GLY A 120 22.71 35.82 -50.50
CA GLY A 120 23.31 37.06 -51.01
C GLY A 120 23.50 38.12 -49.92
N THR A 121 24.13 39.24 -50.25
CA THR A 121 24.50 40.30 -49.29
C THR A 121 23.37 41.30 -48.99
N GLY A 122 23.28 41.73 -47.73
CA GLY A 122 22.09 42.42 -47.17
C GLY A 122 21.88 43.91 -47.50
N GLY A 123 20.74 44.44 -47.02
CA GLY A 123 20.28 45.82 -47.15
C GLY A 123 19.41 46.27 -45.95
N MET A 124 18.92 47.51 -45.94
CA MET A 124 18.57 48.20 -44.67
C MET A 124 17.12 48.69 -44.52
N GLY A 125 16.35 47.99 -43.66
CA GLY A 125 15.38 48.58 -42.70
C GLY A 125 13.92 48.82 -43.13
N GLY A 126 12.96 48.27 -42.38
CA GLY A 126 11.52 48.56 -42.45
C GLY A 126 10.71 47.72 -41.44
N THR A 127 9.55 48.19 -40.96
CA THR A 127 8.81 47.56 -39.83
C THR A 127 7.33 47.30 -40.12
N GLY A 128 6.82 46.14 -39.67
CA GLY A 128 5.38 45.86 -39.46
C GLY A 128 4.86 44.47 -39.90
N GLY A 129 3.77 44.02 -39.25
CA GLY A 129 2.97 42.83 -39.61
C GLY A 129 3.27 41.56 -38.79
N MET A 130 2.26 40.72 -38.54
CA MET A 130 2.37 39.45 -37.78
C MET A 130 1.49 38.31 -38.36
N GLY A 131 1.96 37.06 -38.23
CA GLY A 131 1.11 35.85 -38.25
C GLY A 131 1.34 34.87 -39.41
N GLY A 132 1.32 33.56 -39.08
CA GLY A 132 1.18 32.45 -40.02
C GLY A 132 2.34 31.44 -40.08
N THR A 133 2.03 30.15 -39.88
CA THR A 133 2.97 28.99 -39.85
C THR A 133 2.52 27.81 -40.73
N GLY A 134 3.42 26.84 -40.93
CA GLY A 134 3.26 25.61 -41.73
C GLY A 134 3.87 25.75 -43.15
N GLY A 135 4.66 24.81 -43.69
CA GLY A 135 5.14 23.50 -43.17
C GLY A 135 6.39 22.94 -43.89
N MET A 136 6.76 21.68 -43.57
CA MET A 136 8.12 21.08 -43.66
C MET A 136 8.67 20.72 -45.08
N GLY A 137 10.00 20.61 -45.23
CA GLY A 137 10.59 19.53 -46.07
C GLY A 137 11.68 19.90 -47.08
N GLY A 138 12.96 19.80 -46.70
CA GLY A 138 14.05 19.62 -47.68
C GLY A 138 15.48 20.01 -47.25
N THR A 139 16.46 19.24 -47.74
CA THR A 139 17.91 19.33 -47.49
C THR A 139 18.61 20.59 -48.08
N GLY A 140 19.83 20.89 -47.61
CA GLY A 140 20.48 22.22 -47.73
C GLY A 140 21.89 22.28 -48.36
N GLY A 141 22.69 23.29 -47.97
CA GLY A 141 24.02 23.58 -48.55
C GLY A 141 24.87 24.61 -47.78
N MET A 142 26.14 24.78 -48.18
CA MET A 142 27.20 25.48 -47.43
C MET A 142 27.10 27.02 -47.40
N GLY A 143 27.70 27.64 -46.36
CA GLY A 143 27.63 29.08 -46.07
C GLY A 143 28.67 30.00 -46.74
N GLY A 144 28.62 31.29 -46.40
CA GLY A 144 29.47 32.36 -46.93
C GLY A 144 29.63 33.54 -45.96
N THR A 145 30.56 34.47 -46.26
CA THR A 145 31.01 35.52 -45.32
C THR A 145 30.20 36.83 -45.38
N GLY A 146 30.17 37.56 -44.25
CA GLY A 146 29.16 38.58 -43.95
C GLY A 146 29.37 39.99 -44.54
N GLY A 147 28.33 40.83 -44.35
CA GLY A 147 28.27 42.26 -44.67
C GLY A 147 27.36 43.00 -43.67
N THR A 148 27.42 44.34 -43.63
CA THR A 148 26.94 45.13 -42.49
C THR A 148 25.61 45.88 -42.70
N GLY A 149 24.70 45.74 -41.72
CA GLY A 149 23.79 46.81 -41.28
C GLY A 149 22.37 46.82 -41.85
N GLY A 150 21.43 46.22 -41.12
CA GLY A 150 19.99 46.44 -41.33
C GLY A 150 19.12 45.23 -40.94
N THR A 151 18.50 45.25 -39.77
CA THR A 151 17.71 44.12 -39.25
C THR A 151 16.27 44.13 -39.78
N GLY A 152 16.04 43.36 -40.85
CA GLY A 152 14.72 43.00 -41.38
C GLY A 152 14.84 41.70 -42.19
N GLY A 153 13.92 40.75 -41.99
CA GLY A 153 14.05 39.37 -42.49
C GLY A 153 13.29 39.07 -43.80
N THR A 154 13.40 37.81 -44.24
CA THR A 154 12.58 37.14 -45.30
C THR A 154 12.66 35.62 -45.14
N GLY A 155 11.63 34.87 -45.59
CA GLY A 155 11.53 33.40 -45.51
C GLY A 155 12.12 32.61 -46.70
N GLY A 156 11.84 31.29 -46.75
CA GLY A 156 12.46 30.31 -47.70
C GLY A 156 11.54 29.73 -48.80
N THR A 157 12.00 28.66 -49.48
CA THR A 157 11.33 27.73 -50.46
C THR A 157 12.40 26.83 -51.13
N GLY A 158 12.07 25.77 -51.93
CA GLY A 158 13.15 24.83 -52.35
C GLY A 158 13.06 23.78 -53.50
N GLY A 159 13.02 22.47 -53.20
CA GLY A 159 12.72 21.24 -54.03
C GLY A 159 13.71 20.58 -55.05
N MET A 160 14.15 19.32 -54.79
CA MET A 160 14.54 18.18 -55.71
C MET A 160 15.82 18.28 -56.63
N GLY A 161 16.49 17.22 -57.14
CA GLY A 161 16.46 15.73 -56.96
C GLY A 161 17.04 14.92 -58.18
N GLY A 162 17.57 13.67 -58.02
CA GLY A 162 17.63 12.64 -59.12
C GLY A 162 18.89 11.76 -59.44
N GLN A 163 18.79 10.43 -59.20
CA GLN A 163 19.31 9.21 -59.92
C GLN A 163 20.81 8.94 -60.33
N GLY A 164 21.34 7.79 -59.87
CA GLY A 164 21.64 6.60 -60.74
C GLY A 164 23.06 5.98 -60.82
N GLY A 165 23.21 4.64 -60.62
CA GLY A 165 24.41 3.88 -61.11
C GLY A 165 24.89 2.57 -60.41
N ASP A 166 24.15 1.46 -60.56
CA ASP A 166 24.55 0.01 -60.56
C ASP A 166 25.70 -0.62 -59.69
N GLY A 167 25.32 -1.63 -58.88
CA GLY A 167 26.07 -2.90 -58.66
C GLY A 167 26.75 -3.13 -57.30
N GLY A 168 26.68 -4.30 -56.64
CA GLY A 168 25.86 -5.50 -56.90
C GLY A 168 26.37 -6.80 -56.21
N GLN A 169 25.44 -7.75 -55.95
CA GLN A 169 25.61 -9.08 -55.31
C GLN A 169 25.78 -9.16 -53.79
N GLY A 170 25.31 -10.28 -53.22
CA GLY A 170 25.55 -10.72 -51.84
C GLY A 170 24.28 -10.76 -51.01
N GLY A 171 23.78 -11.95 -50.68
CA GLY A 171 22.65 -12.13 -49.76
C GLY A 171 23.06 -13.03 -48.60
N GLY A 172 22.60 -12.68 -47.41
CA GLY A 172 22.62 -13.50 -46.20
C GLY A 172 21.36 -13.21 -45.41
N VAL A 173 20.84 -14.21 -44.70
CA VAL A 173 19.90 -13.97 -43.60
C VAL A 173 20.73 -13.66 -42.36
N ASN A 174 20.37 -12.63 -41.60
CA ASN A 174 20.82 -12.56 -40.20
C ASN A 174 19.95 -13.53 -39.38
N PRO A 175 20.51 -14.15 -38.33
CA PRO A 175 19.74 -14.97 -37.42
C PRO A 175 18.82 -14.11 -36.53
N MET A 176 18.05 -14.77 -35.67
CA MET A 176 17.58 -14.13 -34.42
C MET A 176 18.81 -13.81 -33.54
N PRO A 177 18.73 -12.80 -32.65
CA PRO A 177 19.72 -12.62 -31.59
C PRO A 177 19.87 -13.92 -30.76
N VAL A 178 21.05 -14.14 -30.19
CA VAL A 178 21.41 -15.38 -29.49
C VAL A 178 22.18 -15.03 -28.22
N CYS A 179 21.42 -14.93 -27.14
CA CYS A 179 21.94 -14.73 -25.80
C CYS A 179 23.06 -15.73 -25.46
N GLY A 180 24.11 -15.24 -24.80
CA GLY A 180 25.27 -16.03 -24.42
C GLY A 180 26.29 -16.24 -25.54
N ASN A 181 26.52 -15.24 -26.39
CA ASN A 181 27.53 -15.28 -27.44
C ASN A 181 28.73 -14.34 -27.20
N GLY A 182 28.62 -13.42 -26.23
CA GLY A 182 29.60 -12.42 -25.83
C GLY A 182 29.58 -11.16 -26.70
N VAL A 183 28.44 -10.87 -27.34
CA VAL A 183 28.22 -9.69 -28.19
C VAL A 183 26.75 -9.28 -28.12
N ILE A 184 26.47 -8.18 -27.41
CA ILE A 184 25.13 -7.56 -27.33
C ILE A 184 24.64 -7.22 -28.76
N GLU A 185 23.62 -7.93 -29.24
CA GLU A 185 22.92 -7.65 -30.49
C GLU A 185 21.65 -6.78 -30.27
N LEU A 186 21.08 -6.27 -31.35
CA LEU A 186 19.97 -5.31 -31.28
C LEU A 186 18.66 -6.01 -30.89
N GLY A 187 18.36 -6.00 -29.59
CA GLY A 187 17.27 -6.72 -28.94
C GLY A 187 17.67 -7.41 -27.63
N GLU A 188 18.95 -7.37 -27.25
CA GLU A 188 19.50 -7.86 -25.98
C GLU A 188 19.87 -6.66 -25.09
N SER A 189 19.63 -6.76 -23.78
CA SER A 189 20.03 -5.75 -22.77
C SER A 189 21.42 -6.02 -22.19
N CYS A 190 21.91 -7.25 -22.31
CA CYS A 190 23.22 -7.73 -21.88
C CYS A 190 23.61 -8.95 -22.72
N ASP A 191 24.89 -9.34 -22.74
CA ASP A 191 25.36 -10.66 -23.19
C ASP A 191 26.77 -10.93 -22.64
N ASP A 192 26.87 -11.80 -21.63
CA ASP A 192 28.11 -12.13 -20.93
C ASP A 192 28.93 -13.25 -21.62
N GLY A 193 28.39 -13.87 -22.69
CA GLY A 193 28.98 -15.04 -23.33
C GLY A 193 28.57 -16.39 -22.75
N ASN A 194 27.53 -16.41 -21.91
CA ASN A 194 27.01 -17.58 -21.21
C ASN A 194 25.46 -17.50 -21.09
N THR A 195 24.82 -18.55 -20.57
CA THR A 195 23.34 -18.62 -20.44
C THR A 195 22.94 -19.20 -19.09
N ALA A 196 23.65 -18.80 -18.05
CA ALA A 196 23.23 -19.03 -16.68
C ALA A 196 22.20 -17.97 -16.26
N ALA A 197 21.99 -17.87 -14.96
CA ALA A 197 21.25 -16.82 -14.30
C ALA A 197 21.82 -16.70 -12.87
N GLY A 198 21.83 -15.51 -12.30
CA GLY A 198 22.61 -15.18 -11.11
C GLY A 198 24.04 -14.71 -11.39
N ASP A 199 24.31 -14.20 -12.59
CA ASP A 199 25.58 -13.62 -13.05
C ASP A 199 25.43 -12.31 -13.85
N CYS A 200 24.37 -11.53 -13.56
CA CYS A 200 24.02 -10.21 -14.12
C CYS A 200 23.48 -10.19 -15.56
N CYS A 201 23.59 -11.29 -16.30
CA CYS A 201 22.85 -11.46 -17.54
C CYS A 201 22.01 -12.74 -17.48
N SER A 202 20.69 -12.57 -17.45
CA SER A 202 19.77 -13.71 -17.44
C SER A 202 19.84 -14.52 -18.74
N ALA A 203 19.40 -15.77 -18.72
CA ALA A 203 19.29 -16.62 -19.92
C ALA A 203 18.32 -16.10 -21.01
N LEU A 204 17.66 -14.95 -20.81
CA LEU A 204 16.86 -14.22 -21.81
C LEU A 204 17.55 -12.94 -22.30
N CYS A 205 18.76 -12.65 -21.83
CA CYS A 205 19.56 -11.44 -22.08
C CYS A 205 18.85 -10.15 -21.65
N GLN A 206 18.17 -10.22 -20.51
CA GLN A 206 17.75 -9.09 -19.68
C GLN A 206 18.72 -8.96 -18.50
N ILE A 207 19.05 -7.73 -18.11
CA ILE A 207 19.87 -7.45 -16.92
C ILE A 207 19.14 -7.95 -15.67
N GLU A 208 19.88 -8.56 -14.75
CA GLU A 208 19.31 -9.08 -13.50
C GLU A 208 19.27 -8.00 -12.41
N ALA A 209 18.30 -8.07 -11.49
CA ALA A 209 18.18 -7.12 -10.40
C ALA A 209 19.44 -7.06 -9.51
N THR A 210 19.68 -5.89 -8.91
CA THR A 210 20.87 -5.56 -8.09
C THR A 210 22.23 -5.62 -8.81
N CYS A 211 22.24 -5.53 -10.15
CA CYS A 211 23.45 -5.44 -10.96
C CYS A 211 23.68 -4.02 -11.51
N GLU A 212 24.94 -3.73 -11.84
CA GLU A 212 25.33 -2.53 -12.59
C GLU A 212 24.81 -2.53 -14.04
N VAL A 213 24.92 -1.39 -14.72
CA VAL A 213 24.48 -1.19 -16.11
C VAL A 213 25.57 -0.50 -16.92
N GLU A 214 26.17 -1.22 -17.87
CA GLU A 214 27.23 -0.67 -18.72
C GLU A 214 26.71 0.23 -19.87
N PRO A 215 27.44 1.30 -20.24
CA PRO A 215 28.72 1.74 -19.67
C PRO A 215 28.55 2.53 -18.37
N ASN A 216 29.35 2.24 -17.34
CA ASN A 216 29.47 3.07 -16.13
C ASN A 216 30.92 3.57 -15.84
N ASP A 217 31.81 3.37 -16.83
CA ASP A 217 33.25 3.69 -16.99
C ASP A 217 33.73 5.11 -16.53
N SER A 218 32.80 6.00 -16.13
CA SER A 218 33.12 7.33 -15.60
C SER A 218 32.00 7.93 -14.74
N ALA A 219 32.32 8.92 -13.90
CA ALA A 219 31.33 9.68 -13.11
C ALA A 219 30.21 10.37 -13.94
N VAL A 220 30.38 10.53 -15.26
CA VAL A 220 29.33 11.06 -16.17
C VAL A 220 28.37 9.97 -16.64
N GLU A 221 28.83 8.71 -16.58
CA GLU A 221 28.12 7.50 -17.00
C GLU A 221 27.68 6.65 -15.78
N ALA A 222 27.95 7.14 -14.57
CA ALA A 222 27.71 6.45 -13.30
C ALA A 222 26.27 6.00 -13.11
N ASN A 223 26.07 4.77 -12.62
CA ASN A 223 24.75 4.23 -12.30
C ASN A 223 24.22 4.84 -10.98
N GLU A 224 22.90 4.96 -10.83
CA GLU A 224 22.31 5.38 -9.55
C GLU A 224 22.27 4.21 -8.57
N LEU A 225 22.91 4.40 -7.41
CA LEU A 225 23.04 3.38 -6.40
C LEU A 225 21.69 3.07 -5.75
N GLU A 226 20.84 4.07 -5.56
CA GLU A 226 19.50 3.92 -4.96
C GLU A 226 18.58 3.07 -5.86
N THR A 227 18.60 3.28 -7.18
CA THR A 227 17.81 2.52 -8.16
C THR A 227 18.23 1.06 -8.24
N ILE A 228 19.53 0.76 -8.11
CA ILE A 228 20.03 -0.63 -8.13
C ILE A 228 19.66 -1.38 -6.84
N LEU A 229 19.46 -0.67 -5.72
CA LEU A 229 19.22 -1.25 -4.39
C LEU A 229 17.74 -1.31 -3.98
N ALA A 230 16.80 -1.07 -4.92
CA ALA A 230 15.35 -1.10 -4.72
C ALA A 230 14.79 -2.51 -4.41
N GLY A 231 15.20 -3.07 -3.26
CA GLY A 231 14.90 -4.43 -2.81
C GLY A 231 16.00 -5.10 -1.98
N GLY A 232 17.18 -4.49 -1.80
CA GLY A 232 18.24 -5.07 -0.97
C GLY A 232 19.58 -4.31 -1.00
N SER A 233 20.41 -4.52 0.03
CA SER A 233 21.62 -3.73 0.31
C SER A 233 22.89 -4.14 -0.48
N ARG A 234 22.79 -4.95 -1.54
CA ARG A 234 23.96 -5.54 -2.22
C ARG A 234 24.01 -5.29 -3.72
N LEU A 235 25.01 -4.52 -4.15
CA LEU A 235 25.40 -4.31 -5.53
C LEU A 235 26.25 -5.49 -6.06
N ARG A 236 26.14 -5.78 -7.36
CA ARG A 236 27.00 -6.70 -8.12
C ARG A 236 27.50 -6.04 -9.40
N GLY A 237 28.79 -6.24 -9.71
CA GLY A 237 29.41 -5.70 -10.93
C GLY A 237 30.60 -6.52 -11.44
N HIS A 238 31.23 -6.08 -12.53
CA HIS A 238 32.31 -6.78 -13.23
C HIS A 238 33.28 -5.87 -14.00
N ILE A 239 34.56 -5.89 -13.62
CA ILE A 239 35.64 -5.18 -14.34
C ILE A 239 36.00 -6.01 -15.59
N ASN A 240 35.57 -5.61 -16.80
CA ASN A 240 35.76 -6.34 -18.05
C ASN A 240 35.65 -5.49 -19.36
N PRO A 241 36.74 -4.87 -19.86
CA PRO A 241 38.08 -5.46 -19.91
C PRO A 241 39.05 -4.88 -18.86
N GLU A 242 40.36 -5.11 -19.04
CA GLU A 242 41.42 -4.66 -18.10
C GLU A 242 41.59 -3.13 -17.93
N SER A 243 40.65 -2.34 -18.46
CA SER A 243 40.61 -0.88 -18.40
C SER A 243 39.36 -0.29 -17.75
N ASP A 244 38.35 -1.12 -17.39
CA ASP A 244 37.11 -0.65 -16.75
C ASP A 244 37.36 -0.01 -15.38
N ALA A 245 36.45 0.90 -15.03
CA ALA A 245 36.42 1.64 -13.78
C ALA A 245 34.99 2.12 -13.50
N ASP A 246 34.31 1.41 -12.62
CA ASP A 246 32.85 1.45 -12.49
C ASP A 246 32.44 2.54 -11.48
N TYR A 247 31.48 3.40 -11.82
CA TYR A 247 31.02 4.48 -10.93
C TYR A 247 29.55 4.35 -10.54
N PHE A 248 29.26 4.56 -9.25
CA PHE A 248 27.93 4.57 -8.68
C PHE A 248 27.68 5.89 -7.96
N ARG A 249 26.64 6.65 -8.38
CA ARG A 249 26.27 7.94 -7.77
C ARG A 249 25.19 7.79 -6.70
N PHE A 250 25.23 8.65 -5.70
CA PHE A 250 24.18 8.86 -4.70
C PHE A 250 24.19 10.33 -4.23
N GLU A 251 23.06 10.82 -3.74
CA GLU A 251 22.91 12.21 -3.25
C GLU A 251 22.68 12.21 -1.73
N ILE A 252 23.18 13.23 -1.04
CA ILE A 252 22.71 13.60 0.29
C ILE A 252 21.76 14.79 0.13
N PRO A 253 20.45 14.64 0.44
CA PRO A 253 19.46 15.70 0.23
C PRO A 253 19.78 17.01 0.95
N GLN A 254 19.28 18.14 0.42
CA GLN A 254 19.43 19.46 1.04
C GLN A 254 18.83 19.48 2.46
N GLY A 255 19.58 20.01 3.42
CA GLY A 255 19.24 19.98 4.85
C GLY A 255 19.71 18.72 5.59
N PHE A 256 19.97 17.60 4.91
CA PHE A 256 20.29 16.33 5.54
C PHE A 256 21.81 16.12 5.76
N LYS A 257 22.18 15.13 6.58
CA LYS A 257 23.55 14.61 6.73
C LYS A 257 23.65 13.13 6.42
N GLY A 258 24.64 12.76 5.61
CA GLY A 258 24.84 11.40 5.13
C GLY A 258 25.85 10.59 5.95
N SER A 259 25.57 9.30 6.13
CA SER A 259 26.61 8.29 6.35
C SER A 259 26.56 7.25 5.23
N PHE A 260 27.74 6.89 4.71
CA PHE A 260 27.90 5.93 3.63
C PHE A 260 28.88 4.81 4.00
N VAL A 261 28.45 3.57 3.75
CA VAL A 261 29.26 2.35 3.91
C VAL A 261 29.31 1.59 2.58
N ALA A 262 30.48 1.08 2.24
CA ALA A 262 30.69 0.12 1.15
C ALA A 262 31.69 -0.94 1.58
N ASP A 263 31.35 -2.22 1.48
CA ASP A 263 32.17 -3.36 1.95
C ASP A 263 32.21 -4.48 0.90
N ALA A 264 33.41 -4.95 0.54
CA ALA A 264 33.61 -5.93 -0.53
C ALA A 264 33.31 -7.37 -0.07
N VAL A 265 32.43 -8.09 -0.78
CA VAL A 265 31.90 -9.38 -0.33
C VAL A 265 32.40 -10.56 -1.18
N ALA A 266 32.96 -11.58 -0.51
CA ALA A 266 33.50 -12.77 -1.16
C ALA A 266 32.43 -13.86 -1.45
N GLY A 267 31.75 -13.74 -2.60
CA GLY A 267 30.97 -14.81 -3.22
C GLY A 267 29.53 -14.99 -2.71
N LEU A 268 28.77 -15.86 -3.41
CA LEU A 268 27.30 -16.01 -3.32
C LEU A 268 26.73 -16.40 -1.94
N SER A 269 27.56 -16.67 -0.93
CA SER A 269 27.12 -17.04 0.43
C SER A 269 27.70 -16.14 1.54
N GLY A 270 28.25 -14.98 1.20
CA GLY A 270 28.42 -13.85 2.13
C GLY A 270 29.34 -14.05 3.35
N LEU A 271 30.26 -15.02 3.36
CA LEU A 271 31.14 -15.27 4.51
C LEU A 271 32.59 -15.57 4.12
N THR A 272 33.50 -14.79 4.71
CA THR A 272 34.98 -14.86 4.69
C THR A 272 35.69 -14.44 3.40
N CYS A 273 36.24 -13.22 3.42
CA CYS A 273 37.33 -12.77 2.55
C CYS A 273 38.59 -13.63 2.76
N GLY A 274 39.44 -13.76 1.73
CA GLY A 274 40.66 -14.59 1.78
C GLY A 274 41.06 -15.35 0.51
N MET A 275 40.40 -15.12 -0.64
CA MET A 275 40.83 -15.66 -1.93
C MET A 275 41.65 -14.60 -2.71
N PRO A 276 42.92 -14.86 -3.07
CA PRO A 276 43.87 -13.84 -3.53
C PRO A 276 43.69 -13.43 -5.02
N ASN A 277 42.46 -13.50 -5.53
CA ASN A 277 42.10 -13.33 -6.94
C ASN A 277 40.95 -12.30 -7.14
N LEU A 278 40.43 -11.72 -6.05
CA LEU A 278 39.38 -10.70 -6.05
C LEU A 278 39.89 -9.56 -5.16
N ASP A 279 40.07 -8.38 -5.74
CA ASP A 279 40.75 -7.24 -5.11
C ASP A 279 40.27 -5.94 -5.78
N PRO A 280 39.02 -5.51 -5.50
CA PRO A 280 38.51 -4.20 -5.90
C PRO A 280 39.07 -3.12 -4.97
N ALA A 281 39.55 -2.03 -5.55
CA ALA A 281 39.92 -0.80 -4.83
C ALA A 281 38.76 0.20 -4.91
N PHE A 282 38.33 0.70 -3.76
CA PHE A 282 37.22 1.65 -3.64
C PHE A 282 37.74 3.08 -3.46
N VAL A 283 37.11 4.03 -4.14
CA VAL A 283 37.37 5.47 -3.97
C VAL A 283 36.05 6.22 -3.95
N LEU A 284 35.76 6.94 -2.87
CA LEU A 284 34.62 7.83 -2.75
C LEU A 284 35.03 9.25 -3.17
N TYR A 285 34.32 9.85 -4.11
CA TYR A 285 34.52 11.20 -4.62
C TYR A 285 33.35 12.12 -4.26
N ASP A 286 33.62 13.43 -4.14
CA ASP A 286 32.59 14.49 -4.13
C ASP A 286 32.21 14.97 -5.54
N GLU A 287 31.14 15.78 -5.65
CA GLU A 287 30.65 16.46 -6.87
C GLU A 287 31.77 17.06 -7.76
N ILE A 288 32.84 17.56 -7.16
CA ILE A 288 33.95 18.23 -7.87
C ILE A 288 35.16 17.30 -8.14
N GLY A 289 35.04 16.00 -7.86
CA GLY A 289 36.04 14.97 -8.12
C GLY A 289 37.18 14.92 -7.10
N THR A 290 37.00 15.47 -5.90
CA THR A 290 37.93 15.31 -4.77
C THR A 290 37.72 13.95 -4.11
N ILE A 291 38.80 13.25 -3.78
CA ILE A 291 38.72 12.00 -3.00
C ILE A 291 38.34 12.34 -1.55
N VAL A 292 37.17 11.87 -1.14
CA VAL A 292 36.62 11.95 0.23
C VAL A 292 37.20 10.80 1.07
N ALA A 293 37.18 9.58 0.53
CA ALA A 293 37.76 8.39 1.15
C ALA A 293 38.28 7.42 0.08
N GLN A 294 39.20 6.53 0.44
CA GLN A 294 39.71 5.48 -0.44
C GLN A 294 40.25 4.29 0.35
N ASN A 295 40.16 3.08 -0.19
CA ASN A 295 40.77 1.87 0.37
C ASN A 295 41.23 0.90 -0.75
N ASP A 296 42.39 0.28 -0.56
CA ASP A 296 43.07 -0.66 -1.47
C ASP A 296 43.80 -1.77 -0.67
N ASP A 297 43.09 -2.50 0.19
CA ASP A 297 43.62 -3.14 1.43
C ASP A 297 44.63 -4.30 1.25
N ILE A 298 45.86 -3.99 0.82
CA ILE A 298 47.02 -4.88 1.00
C ILE A 298 47.53 -4.77 2.45
N ASP A 299 46.70 -5.18 3.40
CA ASP A 299 47.06 -5.25 4.82
C ASP A 299 47.91 -6.51 5.10
N ALA A 300 49.17 -6.44 4.63
CA ALA A 300 50.05 -7.58 4.37
C ALA A 300 50.45 -8.46 5.59
N ASP A 301 50.02 -8.11 6.80
CA ASP A 301 50.25 -8.86 8.03
C ASP A 301 48.97 -9.55 8.59
N SER A 302 47.77 -9.27 8.07
CA SER A 302 46.50 -9.84 8.55
C SER A 302 45.94 -10.97 7.67
N GLY A 303 46.06 -10.86 6.35
CA GLY A 303 45.52 -11.82 5.39
C GLY A 303 44.07 -11.58 4.97
N ASN A 304 43.54 -10.38 5.25
CA ASN A 304 42.35 -9.86 4.59
C ASN A 304 42.71 -9.32 3.18
N TYR A 305 41.71 -9.25 2.29
CA TYR A 305 41.82 -8.77 0.91
C TYR A 305 40.43 -8.28 0.45
N CYS A 306 39.84 -7.32 1.18
CA CYS A 306 38.50 -6.79 0.90
C CYS A 306 38.44 -5.30 1.30
N SER A 307 38.45 -4.41 0.30
CA SER A 307 38.28 -2.97 0.50
C SER A 307 36.96 -2.67 1.20
N ARG A 308 37.03 -1.79 2.19
CA ARG A 308 35.87 -1.23 2.90
C ARG A 308 36.02 0.28 3.08
N ILE A 309 34.95 1.01 2.83
CA ILE A 309 34.81 2.45 3.14
C ILE A 309 33.66 2.61 4.14
N THR A 310 33.83 3.57 5.06
CA THR A 310 32.80 4.02 6.01
C THR A 310 33.08 5.49 6.27
N VAL A 311 32.13 6.38 5.94
CA VAL A 311 32.25 7.83 6.06
C VAL A 311 30.97 8.39 6.65
N GLU A 312 31.09 9.15 7.74
CA GLU A 312 30.00 9.78 8.46
C GLU A 312 30.06 11.31 8.27
N GLY A 313 28.92 11.99 8.32
CA GLY A 313 28.85 13.45 8.21
C GLY A 313 29.13 13.99 6.81
N LEU A 314 28.76 13.24 5.77
CA LEU A 314 28.69 13.75 4.39
C LEU A 314 27.73 14.95 4.34
N GLY A 315 28.14 16.01 3.65
CA GLY A 315 27.33 17.22 3.47
C GLY A 315 26.24 17.01 2.42
N GLU A 316 25.39 18.02 2.23
CA GLU A 316 24.45 18.05 1.11
C GLU A 316 25.20 17.98 -0.25
N GLY A 317 24.63 17.29 -1.23
CA GLY A 317 25.16 17.18 -2.60
C GLY A 317 25.53 15.76 -3.05
N GLU A 318 26.10 15.69 -4.25
CA GLU A 318 26.34 14.44 -4.99
C GLU A 318 27.69 13.80 -4.66
N TYR A 319 27.70 12.47 -4.54
CA TYR A 319 28.87 11.65 -4.25
C TYR A 319 28.96 10.44 -5.18
N PHE A 320 30.19 9.99 -5.49
CA PHE A 320 30.44 8.88 -6.39
C PHE A 320 31.34 7.82 -5.73
N LEU A 321 30.84 6.59 -5.59
CA LEU A 321 31.68 5.42 -5.33
C LEU A 321 32.26 4.92 -6.65
N GLY A 322 33.56 5.13 -6.86
CA GLY A 322 34.33 4.48 -7.91
C GLY A 322 34.88 3.12 -7.44
N VAL A 323 34.54 2.05 -8.14
CA VAL A 323 35.12 0.72 -8.01
C VAL A 323 36.16 0.53 -9.12
N THR A 324 37.38 0.14 -8.76
CA THR A 324 38.45 -0.04 -9.74
C THR A 324 39.29 -1.26 -9.44
N ARG A 325 40.02 -1.77 -10.43
CA ARG A 325 41.00 -2.84 -10.22
C ARG A 325 42.18 -2.37 -9.35
N SER A 326 42.46 -3.10 -8.27
CA SER A 326 43.73 -2.96 -7.53
C SER A 326 44.95 -3.17 -8.45
N PRO A 327 46.01 -2.32 -8.32
CA PRO A 327 47.20 -2.40 -9.16
C PRO A 327 48.06 -3.66 -8.93
N TYR A 328 47.65 -4.58 -8.05
CA TYR A 328 48.33 -5.82 -7.74
C TYR A 328 47.53 -7.10 -8.10
N ALA A 329 46.27 -6.96 -8.54
CA ALA A 329 45.37 -8.07 -8.85
C ALA A 329 45.72 -8.83 -10.17
N ASP A 330 45.47 -10.14 -10.17
CA ASP A 330 45.55 -11.08 -11.31
C ASP A 330 44.52 -12.21 -11.04
N PRO A 331 43.48 -12.43 -11.88
CA PRO A 331 43.33 -12.06 -13.28
C PRO A 331 43.01 -10.57 -13.55
N ILE A 332 43.03 -10.22 -14.84
CA ILE A 332 42.77 -8.87 -15.36
C ILE A 332 41.29 -8.52 -15.54
N THR A 333 40.39 -9.44 -15.18
CA THR A 333 38.94 -9.38 -15.36
C THR A 333 38.29 -10.16 -14.22
N PHE A 334 37.35 -9.56 -13.48
CA PHE A 334 36.68 -10.20 -12.35
C PHE A 334 35.30 -9.58 -12.04
N GLY A 335 34.36 -10.41 -11.58
CA GLY A 335 33.11 -9.96 -10.96
C GLY A 335 33.27 -9.75 -9.46
N TYR A 336 32.58 -8.77 -8.89
CA TYR A 336 32.61 -8.39 -7.47
C TYR A 336 31.20 -8.20 -6.89
N LEU A 337 31.14 -8.07 -5.56
CA LEU A 337 29.94 -7.76 -4.80
C LEU A 337 30.28 -6.67 -3.78
N VAL A 338 29.38 -5.71 -3.58
CA VAL A 338 29.51 -4.67 -2.55
C VAL A 338 28.24 -4.66 -1.71
N ASP A 339 28.35 -4.95 -0.41
CA ASP A 339 27.29 -4.59 0.53
C ASP A 339 27.44 -3.08 0.82
N THR A 340 26.37 -2.32 0.62
CA THR A 340 26.35 -0.85 0.80
C THR A 340 25.22 -0.42 1.73
N ALA A 341 25.40 0.72 2.38
CA ALA A 341 24.36 1.36 3.18
C ALA A 341 24.50 2.88 3.13
N LEU A 342 23.37 3.56 3.03
CA LEU A 342 23.22 5.01 3.04
C LEU A 342 22.20 5.38 4.13
N LEU A 343 22.52 6.40 4.93
CA LEU A 343 21.69 6.87 6.05
C LEU A 343 21.63 8.39 6.07
N PHE A 344 20.46 8.95 6.37
CA PHE A 344 20.20 10.40 6.43
C PHE A 344 19.76 10.84 7.85
N ALA A 345 19.74 12.15 8.11
CA ALA A 345 19.23 12.82 9.32
C ALA A 345 18.94 14.31 9.01
N GLU A 346 17.83 14.89 9.48
CA GLU A 346 17.37 16.26 9.14
C GLU A 346 17.69 17.34 10.19
N CYS A 347 18.55 18.30 9.84
CA CYS A 347 19.06 19.25 10.82
C CYS A 347 18.15 20.45 11.15
N GLY A 348 17.89 20.65 12.44
CA GLY A 348 17.21 21.78 13.05
C GLY A 348 15.75 21.49 13.47
N ASN A 349 15.39 20.22 13.67
CA ASN A 349 14.04 19.75 13.97
C ASN A 349 13.75 19.61 15.49
N GLY A 350 14.79 19.58 16.33
CA GLY A 350 14.75 19.45 17.80
C GLY A 350 15.35 18.14 18.33
N ILE A 351 15.54 17.15 17.46
CA ILE A 351 15.80 15.73 17.75
C ILE A 351 17.19 15.40 17.22
N VAL A 352 17.97 14.58 17.94
CA VAL A 352 19.30 14.14 17.47
C VAL A 352 19.17 12.75 16.87
N GLU A 353 19.07 12.66 15.55
CA GLU A 353 18.80 11.42 14.81
C GLU A 353 19.95 11.00 13.87
N GLY A 354 19.85 9.78 13.34
CA GLY A 354 20.75 9.21 12.33
C GLY A 354 22.26 9.37 12.59
N THR A 355 22.85 10.43 12.03
CA THR A 355 24.31 10.71 12.04
C THR A 355 24.69 12.00 12.77
N GLU A 356 23.72 12.63 13.42
CA GLU A 356 23.88 13.97 13.99
C GLU A 356 24.67 13.96 15.29
N LEU A 357 25.43 15.03 15.49
CA LEU A 357 26.13 15.27 16.75
C LEU A 357 25.22 16.05 17.70
N CYS A 358 24.47 17.01 17.17
CA CYS A 358 23.49 17.85 17.86
C CYS A 358 22.34 18.19 16.93
N ASP A 359 21.28 18.70 17.55
CA ASP A 359 20.20 19.50 16.98
C ASP A 359 19.69 20.39 18.14
N ASP A 360 19.29 21.64 17.93
CA ASP A 360 18.71 22.49 18.99
C ASP A 360 17.36 23.14 18.62
N GLY A 361 16.64 22.54 17.67
CA GLY A 361 15.32 22.97 17.21
C GLY A 361 15.34 24.13 16.23
N ASN A 362 16.52 24.46 15.69
CA ASN A 362 16.67 25.49 14.66
C ASN A 362 17.99 25.36 13.84
N THR A 363 18.16 26.23 12.84
CA THR A 363 19.30 26.23 11.90
C THR A 363 20.08 27.57 11.90
N VAL A 364 20.22 28.23 13.06
CA VAL A 364 20.87 29.55 13.15
C VAL A 364 22.24 29.48 13.81
N ASP A 365 23.30 29.34 13.00
CA ASP A 365 24.70 29.42 13.46
C ASP A 365 24.95 30.53 14.52
N GLY A 366 25.19 30.13 15.77
CA GLY A 366 25.61 31.00 16.86
C GLY A 366 25.05 30.71 18.26
N ASP A 367 24.20 29.69 18.46
CA ASP A 367 23.48 29.41 19.72
C ASP A 367 23.81 28.05 20.38
N GLY A 368 24.05 26.97 19.64
CA GLY A 368 24.51 25.69 20.21
C GLY A 368 24.89 24.64 19.18
N CYS A 369 24.02 24.45 18.20
CA CYS A 369 24.19 23.59 17.05
C CYS A 369 24.32 24.42 15.76
N SER A 370 25.16 23.99 14.83
CA SER A 370 25.27 24.66 13.52
C SER A 370 24.19 24.17 12.57
N ALA A 371 23.91 24.93 11.51
CA ALA A 371 23.01 24.55 10.41
C ALA A 371 23.46 23.30 9.59
N ILE A 372 24.44 22.54 10.10
CA ILE A 372 24.97 21.29 9.54
C ILE A 372 25.07 20.17 10.61
N CYS A 373 24.38 20.32 11.74
CA CYS A 373 24.26 19.38 12.87
C CYS A 373 25.60 18.88 13.45
N GLN A 374 26.57 19.80 13.44
CA GLN A 374 27.80 19.72 14.22
C GLN A 374 27.71 20.72 15.37
N PHE A 375 28.17 20.32 16.56
CA PHE A 375 28.28 21.24 17.69
C PHE A 375 29.11 22.45 17.31
N GLU A 376 28.62 23.63 17.68
CA GLU A 376 29.36 24.86 17.42
C GLU A 376 30.63 24.98 18.27
N SER A 377 31.33 26.10 18.14
CA SER A 377 32.55 26.40 18.89
C SER A 377 32.29 26.42 20.40
N ALA A 378 32.48 25.26 21.04
CA ALA A 378 32.08 24.91 22.39
C ALA A 378 32.12 26.08 23.38
N THR A 379 30.98 26.37 24.02
CA THR A 379 30.82 27.59 24.82
C THR A 379 31.76 27.54 26.02
N ALA A 380 32.69 28.49 26.08
CA ALA A 380 33.68 28.57 27.13
C ALA A 380 33.03 28.88 28.49
N GLU A 381 33.49 28.19 29.53
CA GLU A 381 33.00 28.39 30.90
C GLU A 381 33.16 29.82 31.44
N ILE A 382 32.38 30.15 32.47
CA ILE A 382 32.42 31.45 33.14
C ILE A 382 32.78 31.28 34.62
N GLU A 383 34.06 31.48 34.92
CA GLU A 383 34.60 31.46 36.27
C GLU A 383 34.25 32.74 37.07
N PRO A 384 33.94 32.65 38.38
CA PRO A 384 34.08 31.46 39.23
C PRO A 384 32.79 30.63 39.30
N ASN A 385 32.80 29.35 38.88
CA ASN A 385 31.61 28.48 38.78
C ASN A 385 31.50 27.40 39.88
N ASN A 386 32.51 27.32 40.77
CA ASN A 386 32.83 26.17 41.65
C ASN A 386 31.81 25.76 42.74
N THR A 387 30.59 26.30 42.72
CA THR A 387 29.44 25.81 43.50
C THR A 387 28.14 26.00 42.71
N SER A 388 27.10 25.22 43.00
CA SER A 388 25.75 25.40 42.41
C SER A 388 25.16 26.80 42.67
N THR A 389 25.60 27.49 43.72
CA THR A 389 25.23 28.90 43.98
C THR A 389 25.94 29.86 43.03
N GLN A 390 27.16 29.54 42.59
CA GLN A 390 27.87 30.29 41.57
C GLN A 390 27.33 30.00 40.17
N ALA A 391 27.14 28.73 39.82
CA ALA A 391 26.51 28.28 38.58
C ALA A 391 25.18 29.01 38.33
N ARG A 392 24.29 29.10 39.33
CA ARG A 392 23.00 29.82 39.25
C ARG A 392 23.10 31.36 39.20
N ASN A 393 24.31 31.93 39.11
CA ASN A 393 24.55 33.36 38.83
C ASN A 393 25.29 33.59 37.49
N ASN A 394 25.75 32.52 36.85
CA ASN A 394 26.23 32.52 35.47
C ASN A 394 25.01 32.40 34.51
N PRO A 395 25.21 32.55 33.19
CA PRO A 395 24.25 32.04 32.22
C PRO A 395 23.96 30.56 32.49
N HIS A 396 22.68 30.19 32.42
CA HIS A 396 22.28 28.79 32.34
C HIS A 396 22.37 28.35 30.87
N PHE A 397 22.46 27.04 30.67
CA PHE A 397 22.42 26.41 29.35
C PHE A 397 21.14 25.59 29.20
N THR A 398 20.58 25.51 28.01
CA THR A 398 19.66 24.42 27.65
C THR A 398 20.49 23.17 27.30
N PRO A 399 19.91 21.96 27.39
CA PRO A 399 20.45 20.78 26.72
C PRO A 399 20.58 20.97 25.20
N ASN A 400 21.29 20.02 24.59
CA ASN A 400 21.80 19.98 23.23
C ASN A 400 22.98 20.95 23.01
N VAL A 401 23.85 21.05 24.03
CA VAL A 401 24.95 22.00 24.11
C VAL A 401 26.31 21.34 24.32
N LEU A 402 27.35 21.91 23.71
CA LEU A 402 28.76 21.60 23.99
C LEU A 402 29.44 22.74 24.75
N ILE A 403 29.97 22.44 25.92
CA ILE A 403 30.61 23.38 26.85
C ILE A 403 32.11 23.05 26.93
N SER A 404 32.98 24.07 26.98
CA SER A 404 34.44 23.87 27.12
C SER A 404 34.96 24.50 28.42
N GLY A 405 35.62 23.70 29.27
CA GLY A 405 36.12 24.09 30.60
C GLY A 405 37.53 23.57 30.90
N ALA A 406 38.13 23.96 32.03
CA ALA A 406 39.50 23.59 32.39
C ALA A 406 39.78 23.63 33.92
N ILE A 407 39.77 22.45 34.56
CA ILE A 407 40.12 22.21 35.99
C ILE A 407 41.53 22.75 36.32
N THR A 408 41.64 24.04 36.67
CA THR A 408 42.92 24.76 36.82
C THR A 408 42.85 25.90 37.86
N PRO A 409 43.30 25.69 39.13
CA PRO A 409 44.35 24.75 39.55
C PRO A 409 43.86 23.46 40.21
N ILE A 410 44.80 22.56 40.54
CA ILE A 410 44.55 21.34 41.34
C ILE A 410 43.67 21.67 42.56
N GLY A 411 42.55 20.98 42.72
CA GLY A 411 41.51 21.30 43.69
C GLY A 411 40.24 21.93 43.10
N ASP A 412 40.21 22.22 41.79
CA ASP A 412 39.04 22.84 41.15
C ASP A 412 37.81 21.93 41.04
N THR A 413 36.69 22.53 40.66
CA THR A 413 35.41 21.85 40.46
C THR A 413 34.52 22.73 39.64
N ASP A 414 34.09 22.27 38.47
CA ASP A 414 33.31 23.11 37.57
C ASP A 414 31.84 22.73 37.70
N ILE A 415 30.93 23.71 37.81
CA ILE A 415 29.50 23.45 37.91
C ILE A 415 28.72 24.35 36.93
N PHE A 416 27.96 23.69 36.06
CA PHE A 416 27.11 24.30 35.05
C PHE A 416 25.65 24.20 35.47
N ALA A 417 24.84 25.22 35.15
CA ALA A 417 23.40 25.23 35.42
C ALA A 417 22.66 24.91 34.12
N ILE A 418 21.83 23.87 34.14
CA ILE A 418 21.09 23.37 32.98
C ILE A 418 19.59 23.59 33.23
N ASP A 419 18.89 24.32 32.37
CA ASP A 419 17.44 24.52 32.46
C ASP A 419 16.70 23.52 31.57
N ILE A 420 15.79 22.74 32.17
CA ILE A 420 14.90 21.79 31.48
C ILE A 420 13.49 22.41 31.37
N PRO A 421 12.88 22.51 30.16
CA PRO A 421 11.64 23.28 29.94
C PRO A 421 10.34 22.49 30.20
N SER A 422 10.27 21.24 29.74
CA SER A 422 9.20 20.26 29.95
C SER A 422 9.78 18.99 30.61
N THR A 423 8.98 17.95 30.88
CA THR A 423 9.51 16.70 31.47
C THR A 423 10.42 16.00 30.45
N ALA A 424 11.67 15.71 30.80
CA ALA A 424 12.68 15.29 29.81
C ALA A 424 13.72 14.30 30.36
N SER A 425 14.31 13.51 29.47
CA SER A 425 15.44 12.62 29.78
C SER A 425 16.77 13.21 29.29
N LEU A 426 17.88 13.03 30.03
CA LEU A 426 19.18 13.65 29.69
C LEU A 426 20.32 12.65 29.51
N HIS A 427 21.12 12.83 28.46
CA HIS A 427 22.41 12.18 28.24
C HIS A 427 23.56 13.20 28.39
N ILE A 428 24.62 12.84 29.10
CA ILE A 428 25.70 13.74 29.51
C ILE A 428 27.05 13.00 29.44
N GLU A 429 28.03 13.51 28.70
CA GLU A 429 29.35 12.87 28.57
C GLU A 429 30.48 13.92 28.45
N THR A 430 31.67 13.61 28.95
CA THR A 430 32.87 14.45 28.85
C THR A 430 33.83 13.95 27.77
N PHE A 431 34.60 14.82 27.12
CA PHE A 431 35.58 14.46 26.07
C PHE A 431 36.87 15.28 26.16
N GLU A 432 37.91 14.87 25.42
CA GLU A 432 39.10 15.72 25.17
C GLU A 432 38.73 17.02 24.45
N GLN A 433 39.37 18.14 24.81
CA GLN A 433 39.09 19.44 24.18
C GLN A 433 39.39 19.42 22.68
N GLY A 434 38.34 19.62 21.87
CA GLY A 434 38.41 19.53 20.41
C GLY A 434 38.17 18.13 19.85
N SER A 435 37.63 17.21 20.68
CA SER A 435 37.18 15.87 20.30
C SER A 435 35.76 15.61 20.82
N LEU A 436 35.12 14.60 20.23
CA LEU A 436 33.82 14.02 20.62
C LEU A 436 33.87 12.48 20.63
N SER A 437 35.05 11.89 20.43
CA SER A 437 35.26 10.44 20.30
C SER A 437 36.60 9.95 20.88
N SER A 438 37.33 10.81 21.60
CA SER A 438 38.60 10.47 22.25
C SER A 438 38.71 11.03 23.67
N CYS A 439 39.34 10.22 24.53
CA CYS A 439 39.37 10.37 25.99
C CYS A 439 40.77 10.17 26.59
N GLY A 440 41.81 10.05 25.77
CA GLY A 440 43.11 9.49 26.17
C GLY A 440 43.94 10.31 27.19
N THR A 441 43.52 11.55 27.49
CA THR A 441 44.23 12.47 28.40
C THR A 441 43.33 13.24 29.38
N VAL A 442 42.03 12.94 29.43
CA VAL A 442 41.04 13.55 30.35
C VAL A 442 40.52 12.48 31.30
N ASP A 443 40.64 12.71 32.61
CA ASP A 443 40.36 11.74 33.68
C ASP A 443 39.44 12.41 34.72
N THR A 444 38.13 12.14 34.65
CA THR A 444 37.09 12.97 35.28
C THR A 444 36.19 12.24 36.29
N THR A 445 35.42 13.01 37.06
CA THR A 445 34.13 12.55 37.61
C THR A 445 33.03 13.49 37.15
N LEU A 446 31.96 12.89 36.62
CA LEU A 446 30.74 13.57 36.22
C LEU A 446 29.65 13.37 37.29
N ALA A 447 28.82 14.37 37.55
CA ALA A 447 27.67 14.22 38.44
C ALA A 447 26.52 15.18 38.10
N LEU A 448 25.33 14.61 37.96
CA LEU A 448 24.07 15.35 37.90
C LEU A 448 23.58 15.65 39.33
N ILE A 449 23.22 16.91 39.58
CA ILE A 449 22.77 17.43 40.87
C ILE A 449 21.38 18.06 40.66
N GLY A 450 20.41 17.62 41.47
CA GLY A 450 19.01 18.03 41.32
C GLY A 450 18.72 19.49 41.70
N PRO A 451 17.49 19.99 41.47
CA PRO A 451 17.21 21.43 41.45
C PRO A 451 17.45 22.21 42.75
N ASN A 452 17.57 21.51 43.88
CA ASN A 452 17.98 22.09 45.16
C ASN A 452 19.47 22.50 45.20
N GLY A 453 20.27 22.13 44.18
CA GLY A 453 21.69 22.47 44.05
C GLY A 453 22.61 21.73 45.02
N SER A 454 22.19 20.61 45.61
CA SER A 454 22.95 19.89 46.64
C SER A 454 22.80 18.36 46.64
N THR A 455 21.65 17.82 46.26
CA THR A 455 21.45 16.37 46.09
C THR A 455 22.08 15.91 44.78
N VAL A 456 23.10 15.07 44.83
CA VAL A 456 23.56 14.30 43.65
C VAL A 456 22.47 13.28 43.32
N LEU A 457 22.03 13.26 42.06
CA LEU A 457 21.05 12.29 41.53
C LEU A 457 21.78 11.10 40.90
N ALA A 458 22.79 11.38 40.09
CA ALA A 458 23.64 10.39 39.42
C ALA A 458 25.09 10.87 39.34
N SER A 459 26.04 9.95 39.25
CA SER A 459 27.46 10.25 39.04
C SER A 459 28.19 9.05 38.45
N ASP A 460 29.18 9.33 37.60
CA ASP A 460 30.00 8.33 36.91
C ASP A 460 31.47 8.78 36.85
N ASP A 461 32.37 7.79 36.76
CA ASP A 461 33.80 7.94 36.61
C ASP A 461 34.29 7.48 35.21
N ASP A 462 34.03 6.24 34.78
CA ASP A 462 34.68 5.62 33.61
C ASP A 462 33.78 4.82 32.63
N SER A 463 32.46 5.02 32.61
CA SER A 463 31.51 4.21 31.82
C SER A 463 31.40 4.55 30.31
N GLY A 464 32.10 5.57 29.82
CA GLY A 464 32.04 6.09 28.44
C GLY A 464 32.95 5.38 27.43
N ILE A 465 32.88 5.81 26.16
CA ILE A 465 33.79 5.29 25.12
C ILE A 465 35.24 5.65 25.48
N LEU A 466 36.13 4.65 25.40
CA LEU A 466 37.55 4.78 25.77
C LEU A 466 37.80 5.31 27.21
N ALA A 467 36.84 5.06 28.12
CA ALA A 467 36.89 5.39 29.56
C ALA A 467 36.80 6.89 29.93
N CYS A 468 35.98 7.66 29.21
CA CYS A 468 35.44 8.93 29.73
C CYS A 468 34.30 8.71 30.74
N SER A 469 33.93 9.76 31.49
CA SER A 469 32.76 9.76 32.37
C SER A 469 31.46 10.02 31.58
N ARG A 470 30.47 9.13 31.68
CA ARG A 470 29.17 9.18 30.97
C ARG A 470 27.99 8.95 31.91
N LEU A 471 26.95 9.76 31.77
CA LEU A 471 25.65 9.57 32.41
C LEU A 471 24.56 9.49 31.33
N ASP A 472 23.78 8.41 31.37
CA ASP A 472 22.85 8.03 30.31
C ASP A 472 21.60 7.37 30.92
N PRO A 473 20.37 7.68 30.47
CA PRO A 473 19.16 7.13 31.07
C PRO A 473 19.03 5.61 30.88
N SER A 474 19.60 5.04 29.80
CA SER A 474 19.61 3.58 29.57
C SER A 474 20.49 2.81 30.56
N ILE A 475 21.46 3.50 31.19
CA ILE A 475 22.38 2.96 32.19
C ILE A 475 21.92 3.36 33.61
N ASN A 476 21.31 4.53 33.76
CA ASN A 476 20.91 5.11 35.03
C ASN A 476 19.60 5.90 34.91
N SER A 477 18.48 5.25 35.22
CA SER A 477 17.13 5.81 35.15
C SER A 477 16.89 7.08 35.98
N ARG A 478 17.84 7.49 36.83
CA ARG A 478 17.80 8.80 37.53
C ARG A 478 18.10 10.00 36.62
N LEU A 479 18.35 9.77 35.33
CA LEU A 479 18.38 10.80 34.27
C LEU A 479 17.15 10.78 33.35
N ALA A 480 16.22 9.85 33.54
CA ALA A 480 14.95 9.83 32.81
C ALA A 480 13.88 10.67 33.52
N ASN A 481 12.90 11.17 32.76
CA ASN A 481 11.68 11.84 33.24
C ASN A 481 11.94 12.92 34.31
N LEU A 482 12.94 13.77 34.06
CA LEU A 482 13.30 14.90 34.91
C LEU A 482 12.27 16.02 34.73
N ALA A 483 11.49 16.27 35.78
CA ALA A 483 10.50 17.34 35.81
C ALA A 483 11.13 18.75 35.58
N PRO A 484 10.38 19.72 35.02
CA PRO A 484 10.90 21.02 34.61
C PRO A 484 11.66 21.81 35.68
N GLY A 485 12.82 22.37 35.32
CA GLY A 485 13.57 23.29 36.18
C GLY A 485 15.10 23.29 35.98
N THR A 486 15.80 24.08 36.80
CA THR A 486 17.27 24.20 36.76
C THR A 486 17.96 23.06 37.51
N TYR A 487 18.61 22.15 36.79
CA TYR A 487 19.53 21.13 37.30
C TYR A 487 20.99 21.65 37.25
N PHE A 488 21.93 20.90 37.82
CA PHE A 488 23.34 21.26 37.79
C PHE A 488 24.23 20.07 37.42
N VAL A 489 25.12 20.27 36.44
CA VAL A 489 26.14 19.28 36.06
C VAL A 489 27.47 19.69 36.66
N ARG A 490 28.15 18.77 37.34
CA ARG A 490 29.46 19.00 37.95
C ARG A 490 30.52 18.13 37.30
N VAL A 491 31.63 18.75 36.91
CA VAL A 491 32.85 18.10 36.40
C VAL A 491 34.01 18.35 37.37
N ARG A 492 34.84 17.33 37.60
CA ARG A 492 36.11 17.41 38.35
C ARG A 492 37.10 16.42 37.77
N GLU A 493 38.38 16.59 38.09
CA GLU A 493 39.39 15.53 37.89
C GLU A 493 39.20 14.38 38.92
N TYR A 494 39.44 13.14 38.52
CA TYR A 494 39.06 11.91 39.23
C TYR A 494 39.64 11.77 40.66
N LEU A 495 40.96 11.90 40.80
CA LEU A 495 41.68 11.83 42.07
C LEU A 495 41.84 13.20 42.75
N ASN A 496 41.65 14.28 41.99
CA ASN A 496 41.82 15.68 42.39
C ASN A 496 43.27 15.97 42.88
N ASP A 497 44.26 15.42 42.16
CA ASP A 497 45.70 15.65 42.36
C ASP A 497 46.45 16.23 41.12
N ALA A 498 45.74 16.40 40.01
CA ALA A 498 46.20 16.93 38.73
C ALA A 498 45.40 18.18 38.28
N THR A 499 45.66 18.62 37.04
CA THR A 499 44.94 19.71 36.36
C THR A 499 44.56 19.27 34.96
N ILE A 500 43.33 19.57 34.54
CA ILE A 500 42.86 19.31 33.17
C ILE A 500 42.93 20.64 32.40
N PRO A 501 43.86 20.84 31.45
CA PRO A 501 44.07 22.14 30.79
C PRO A 501 42.93 22.56 29.84
N GLY A 502 42.04 21.62 29.52
CA GLY A 502 40.88 21.79 28.66
C GLY A 502 40.13 20.46 28.53
N TYR A 503 38.81 20.48 28.67
CA TYR A 503 37.90 19.38 28.35
C TYR A 503 36.66 19.92 27.65
N ASN A 504 35.92 19.04 26.97
CA ASN A 504 34.58 19.29 26.47
C ASN A 504 33.56 18.56 27.34
N LEU A 505 32.37 19.14 27.52
CA LEU A 505 31.22 18.56 28.20
C LEU A 505 30.00 18.68 27.28
N LEU A 506 29.41 17.53 26.94
CA LEU A 506 28.14 17.43 26.24
C LEU A 506 26.99 17.28 27.26
N VAL A 507 25.92 18.04 27.07
CA VAL A 507 24.60 17.81 27.68
C VAL A 507 23.57 17.80 26.56
N ARG A 508 22.84 16.70 26.35
CA ARG A 508 21.73 16.61 25.37
C ARG A 508 20.49 15.95 25.95
N TYR A 509 19.34 16.17 25.33
CA TYR A 509 18.15 15.37 25.55
C TYR A 509 18.38 13.92 25.09
N ALA A 510 17.59 13.03 25.67
CA ALA A 510 17.39 11.64 25.26
C ALA A 510 15.90 11.28 25.13
N SER A 511 15.02 12.17 25.63
CA SER A 511 13.58 12.26 25.39
C SER A 511 13.14 13.66 25.84
N LEU A 512 12.11 14.27 25.25
CA LEU A 512 11.64 15.61 25.61
C LEU A 512 10.12 15.74 25.39
N CYS A 513 9.36 15.82 26.49
CA CYS A 513 7.91 15.88 26.41
C CYS A 513 7.36 17.15 25.74
N GLY A 514 6.54 16.97 24.71
CA GLY A 514 5.78 17.99 23.99
C GLY A 514 6.57 18.68 22.88
N ASP A 515 7.41 17.95 22.15
CA ASP A 515 8.30 18.52 21.10
C ASP A 515 7.85 18.27 19.64
N GLY A 516 7.01 17.25 19.39
CA GLY A 516 6.48 16.85 18.10
C GLY A 516 6.62 15.35 17.82
N VAL A 517 7.52 14.63 18.51
CA VAL A 517 7.80 13.21 18.27
C VAL A 517 7.86 12.41 19.57
N ARG A 518 7.05 11.34 19.64
CA ARG A 518 7.06 10.38 20.74
C ARG A 518 8.39 9.58 20.76
N GLN A 519 9.28 9.90 21.68
CA GLN A 519 10.61 9.29 21.77
C GLN A 519 10.65 8.07 22.72
N LEU A 520 11.81 7.41 22.81
CA LEU A 520 11.98 6.11 23.49
C LEU A 520 11.93 6.24 25.02
N GLY A 521 10.72 6.36 25.54
CA GLY A 521 10.42 6.55 26.97
C GLY A 521 9.03 7.17 27.21
N GLU A 522 8.44 7.77 26.19
CA GLU A 522 7.14 8.44 26.24
C GLU A 522 5.99 7.54 25.74
N GLN A 523 4.79 7.72 26.29
CA GLN A 523 3.59 7.00 25.85
C GLN A 523 2.81 7.79 24.79
N CYS A 524 2.94 9.10 24.83
CA CYS A 524 2.40 10.08 23.89
C CYS A 524 3.22 11.38 24.02
N ASP A 525 3.04 12.33 23.10
CA ASP A 525 3.84 13.55 23.04
C ASP A 525 2.95 14.81 23.04
N GLY A 526 2.40 15.16 24.20
CA GLY A 526 1.52 16.32 24.33
C GLY A 526 0.13 16.17 23.70
N THR A 527 -0.65 17.25 23.75
CA THR A 527 -2.10 17.26 23.47
C THR A 527 -2.46 16.88 22.03
N PRO A 528 -3.58 16.16 21.77
CA PRO A 528 -4.80 16.18 22.58
C PRO A 528 -4.77 15.27 23.81
N ASP A 529 -4.36 14.02 23.63
CA ASP A 529 -4.68 12.91 24.55
C ASP A 529 -3.52 12.57 25.51
N CYS A 530 -2.70 13.56 25.83
CA CYS A 530 -1.49 13.40 26.64
C CYS A 530 -1.37 14.45 27.74
N ASN A 531 -0.91 14.02 28.92
CA ASN A 531 -0.71 14.89 30.08
C ASN A 531 0.69 15.54 30.09
N ALA A 532 0.96 16.39 31.09
CA ALA A 532 2.17 17.20 31.16
C ALA A 532 3.47 16.43 31.45
N ASP A 533 3.39 15.13 31.73
CA ASP A 533 4.51 14.22 31.97
C ASP A 533 4.61 13.15 30.86
N CYS A 534 4.00 13.40 29.70
CA CYS A 534 3.98 12.56 28.49
C CYS A 534 3.55 11.10 28.69
N THR A 535 2.51 10.97 29.51
CA THR A 535 1.66 9.77 29.63
C THR A 535 0.23 10.11 29.18
N LEU A 536 -0.51 9.11 28.70
CA LEU A 536 -1.84 9.30 28.10
C LEU A 536 -2.83 9.92 29.09
N ILE A 537 -3.86 10.59 28.58
CA ILE A 537 -4.99 11.07 29.37
C ILE A 537 -6.01 9.95 29.52
N ALA A 538 -6.30 9.60 30.78
CA ALA A 538 -7.45 8.82 31.23
C ALA A 538 -8.78 9.19 30.53
N VAL A 539 -9.51 8.20 30.01
CA VAL A 539 -10.83 8.33 29.36
C VAL A 539 -11.82 7.29 29.92
N CYS A 540 -12.10 7.42 31.22
CA CYS A 540 -12.96 6.53 31.97
C CYS A 540 -14.24 6.06 31.25
N GLY A 541 -14.41 4.74 31.21
CA GLY A 541 -15.52 3.99 30.63
C GLY A 541 -15.30 3.51 29.20
N ASP A 542 -14.05 3.26 28.79
CA ASP A 542 -13.73 2.73 27.45
C ASP A 542 -13.32 1.24 27.43
N GLY A 543 -13.11 0.64 28.61
CA GLY A 543 -12.70 -0.75 28.81
C GLY A 543 -11.19 -0.97 28.96
N ILE A 544 -10.37 0.09 28.98
CA ILE A 544 -8.90 0.00 28.93
C ILE A 544 -8.27 0.88 30.02
N VAL A 545 -7.86 0.26 31.14
CA VAL A 545 -7.22 0.98 32.26
C VAL A 545 -5.95 1.72 31.80
N GLY A 546 -6.07 3.03 31.65
CA GLY A 546 -5.06 3.94 31.12
C GLY A 546 -4.18 4.61 32.18
N SER A 547 -3.17 5.35 31.72
CA SER A 547 -2.22 6.01 32.62
C SER A 547 -2.84 7.19 33.37
N GLY A 548 -3.15 6.98 34.65
CA GLY A 548 -3.79 7.98 35.52
C GLY A 548 -5.15 7.53 36.05
N GLU A 549 -5.63 6.37 35.65
CA GLU A 549 -6.84 5.72 36.16
C GLU A 549 -6.47 4.74 37.28
N MET A 550 -7.43 4.48 38.18
CA MET A 550 -7.30 3.41 39.18
C MET A 550 -8.07 2.14 38.81
N CYS A 551 -8.90 2.22 37.77
CA CYS A 551 -9.78 1.18 37.24
C CYS A 551 -10.41 1.67 35.94
N ASP A 552 -11.02 0.76 35.19
CA ASP A 552 -12.03 1.02 34.16
C ASP A 552 -12.91 -0.25 34.10
N ASP A 553 -14.23 -0.10 33.95
CA ASP A 553 -15.18 -1.22 33.87
C ASP A 553 -16.04 -1.19 32.58
N GLY A 554 -15.55 -0.50 31.55
CA GLY A 554 -16.21 -0.34 30.26
C GLY A 554 -17.41 0.61 30.30
N ASN A 555 -17.64 1.31 31.41
CA ASN A 555 -18.79 2.20 31.57
C ASN A 555 -18.56 3.39 32.54
N THR A 556 -19.60 4.18 32.82
CA THR A 556 -19.52 5.41 33.65
C THR A 556 -20.71 5.56 34.60
N VAL A 557 -21.23 4.44 35.10
CA VAL A 557 -22.15 4.41 36.24
C VAL A 557 -21.33 4.58 37.53
N ASP A 558 -21.98 5.04 38.61
CA ASP A 558 -21.38 5.03 39.95
C ASP A 558 -22.00 3.86 40.74
N GLY A 559 -21.18 2.89 41.17
CA GLY A 559 -21.52 1.85 42.13
C GLY A 559 -21.21 0.39 41.73
N ASP A 560 -20.62 0.15 40.56
CA ASP A 560 -20.43 -1.17 39.95
C ASP A 560 -18.96 -1.65 39.86
N GLY A 561 -17.98 -0.75 39.94
CA GLY A 561 -16.56 -1.12 40.09
C GLY A 561 -15.64 0.10 40.11
N CYS A 562 -15.86 1.01 39.18
CA CYS A 562 -15.13 2.26 39.02
C CYS A 562 -16.09 3.46 39.02
N ASP A 563 -15.76 4.56 39.71
CA ASP A 563 -16.61 5.76 39.61
C ASP A 563 -16.42 6.50 38.28
N SER A 564 -17.37 7.37 37.94
CA SER A 564 -17.31 8.26 36.78
C SER A 564 -16.17 9.32 36.81
N SER A 565 -15.19 9.17 37.69
CA SER A 565 -13.89 9.88 37.70
C SER A 565 -12.66 8.94 37.75
N CYS A 566 -12.84 7.67 37.41
CA CYS A 566 -11.83 6.61 37.40
C CYS A 566 -11.11 6.40 38.73
N GLN A 567 -11.90 6.44 39.81
CA GLN A 567 -11.47 6.06 41.15
C GLN A 567 -12.17 4.77 41.59
N LEU A 568 -11.42 3.93 42.29
CA LEU A 568 -11.81 2.58 42.69
C LEU A 568 -12.97 2.63 43.71
N GLU A 569 -14.13 2.10 43.33
CA GLU A 569 -15.31 2.04 44.18
C GLU A 569 -15.41 0.73 44.97
N GLY A 570 -16.48 0.60 45.77
CA GLY A 570 -16.81 -0.63 46.49
C GLY A 570 -15.88 -1.01 47.65
N ILE A 571 -14.67 -0.43 47.76
CA ILE A 571 -13.59 -0.89 48.66
C ILE A 571 -14.08 -1.29 50.06
N VAL A 572 -13.99 -2.58 50.33
CA VAL A 572 -14.28 -3.19 51.63
C VAL A 572 -12.99 -3.28 52.43
N SER A 573 -12.92 -2.63 53.59
CA SER A 573 -11.81 -2.86 54.52
C SER A 573 -11.97 -4.20 55.25
N GLU A 574 -10.85 -4.87 55.52
CA GLU A 574 -10.75 -6.10 56.33
C GLU A 574 -11.46 -6.00 57.70
N ILE A 575 -11.77 -7.15 58.30
CA ILE A 575 -12.57 -7.23 59.55
C ILE A 575 -11.87 -8.14 60.55
N GLU A 576 -10.84 -7.60 61.18
CA GLU A 576 -10.04 -8.29 62.19
C GLU A 576 -10.85 -8.93 63.34
N PRO A 577 -10.62 -10.23 63.68
CA PRO A 577 -9.62 -11.15 63.11
C PRO A 577 -10.06 -11.85 61.82
N ASN A 578 -9.11 -12.07 60.89
CA ASN A 578 -9.27 -12.91 59.69
C ASN A 578 -8.23 -14.05 59.57
N ASP A 579 -7.53 -14.44 60.65
CA ASP A 579 -6.43 -15.45 60.71
C ASP A 579 -6.76 -16.84 60.11
N SER A 580 -8.03 -17.12 59.77
CA SER A 580 -8.45 -18.41 59.21
C SER A 580 -9.75 -18.31 58.38
N PRO A 581 -10.00 -19.27 57.45
CA PRO A 581 -11.25 -19.37 56.70
C PRO A 581 -12.54 -19.33 57.55
N ALA A 582 -12.48 -19.87 58.78
CA ALA A 582 -13.63 -19.92 59.70
C ALA A 582 -13.87 -18.60 60.46
N GLU A 583 -12.89 -17.70 60.46
CA GLU A 583 -13.02 -16.33 60.94
C GLU A 583 -13.47 -15.40 59.80
N ALA A 584 -12.94 -15.58 58.59
CA ALA A 584 -13.46 -14.96 57.35
C ALA A 584 -14.96 -15.19 57.14
N GLU A 585 -15.45 -16.45 57.20
CA GLU A 585 -16.88 -16.80 57.08
C GLU A 585 -17.74 -16.11 58.17
N ALA A 586 -17.17 -15.84 59.34
CA ALA A 586 -17.85 -15.18 60.45
C ALA A 586 -17.94 -13.65 60.30
N ASN A 587 -17.05 -13.06 59.50
CA ASN A 587 -17.04 -11.64 59.15
C ASN A 587 -18.04 -11.33 58.02
N GLY A 588 -18.17 -12.25 57.06
CA GLY A 588 -19.27 -12.29 56.09
C GLY A 588 -18.83 -12.81 54.72
N THR A 589 -19.77 -13.42 53.98
CA THR A 589 -19.54 -13.75 52.57
C THR A 589 -19.78 -12.55 51.66
N THR A 590 -19.01 -12.49 50.58
CA THR A 590 -19.08 -11.47 49.51
C THR A 590 -19.17 -12.19 48.18
N LEU A 591 -19.85 -11.60 47.19
CA LEU A 591 -19.69 -12.05 45.80
C LEU A 591 -18.33 -11.54 45.28
N PRO A 592 -17.78 -12.13 44.21
CA PRO A 592 -16.82 -11.46 43.33
C PRO A 592 -17.32 -10.12 42.81
N ASP A 593 -16.44 -9.43 42.08
CA ASP A 593 -16.54 -8.05 41.64
C ASP A 593 -16.58 -7.06 42.82
N VAL A 594 -15.79 -7.40 43.85
CA VAL A 594 -15.55 -6.59 45.05
C VAL A 594 -14.05 -6.51 45.30
N ILE A 595 -13.61 -5.32 45.71
CA ILE A 595 -12.21 -5.03 46.02
C ILE A 595 -12.05 -4.81 47.53
N PHE A 596 -11.01 -5.40 48.09
CA PHE A 596 -10.68 -5.36 49.51
C PHE A 596 -9.44 -4.50 49.76
N SER A 597 -9.34 -3.97 50.98
CA SER A 597 -8.17 -3.27 51.50
C SER A 597 -7.79 -3.87 52.85
N GLY A 598 -6.55 -4.34 52.99
CA GLY A 598 -6.09 -5.07 54.18
C GLY A 598 -4.62 -4.87 54.54
N SER A 599 -4.18 -5.48 55.64
CA SER A 599 -2.83 -5.32 56.20
C SER A 599 -2.42 -6.42 57.19
N ALA A 600 -1.52 -7.32 56.76
CA ALA A 600 -0.90 -8.35 57.60
C ALA A 600 0.15 -7.75 58.58
N ASP A 601 -0.29 -7.25 59.75
CA ASP A 601 0.54 -6.77 60.87
C ASP A 601 0.01 -7.33 62.22
N PRO A 602 0.64 -8.40 62.77
CA PRO A 602 2.09 -8.54 62.86
C PRO A 602 2.71 -9.83 62.30
N GLU A 603 4.02 -9.74 61.98
CA GLU A 603 4.99 -10.83 61.66
C GLU A 603 4.42 -12.26 61.79
N GLY A 604 3.88 -12.79 60.68
CA GLY A 604 3.25 -14.10 60.59
C GLY A 604 1.72 -14.12 60.52
N ASP A 605 1.08 -13.00 60.15
CA ASP A 605 -0.36 -12.92 59.83
C ASP A 605 -0.71 -13.55 58.47
N ILE A 606 -1.99 -13.94 58.32
CA ILE A 606 -2.58 -14.49 57.09
C ILE A 606 -4.05 -14.06 57.02
N ASP A 607 -4.40 -13.26 56.02
CA ASP A 607 -5.72 -12.65 55.89
C ASP A 607 -6.63 -13.45 54.96
N TYR A 608 -7.70 -14.02 55.50
CA TYR A 608 -8.69 -14.76 54.70
C TYR A 608 -9.95 -13.93 54.39
N TYR A 609 -10.37 -14.01 53.13
CA TYR A 609 -11.59 -13.41 52.58
C TYR A 609 -12.54 -14.49 52.08
N ALA A 610 -13.84 -14.41 52.43
CA ALA A 610 -14.84 -15.43 52.12
C ALA A 610 -15.69 -15.03 50.89
N ILE A 611 -15.49 -15.75 49.78
CA ILE A 611 -16.07 -15.46 48.46
C ILE A 611 -17.16 -16.48 48.14
N GLU A 612 -18.37 -16.01 47.81
CA GLU A 612 -19.53 -16.83 47.46
C GLU A 612 -19.66 -16.95 45.94
N VAL A 613 -19.30 -18.12 45.41
CA VAL A 613 -19.44 -18.49 44.00
C VAL A 613 -20.84 -19.13 43.82
N PRO A 614 -21.78 -18.49 43.09
CA PRO A 614 -23.20 -18.88 43.16
C PRO A 614 -23.60 -19.97 42.15
N ALA A 615 -22.85 -20.12 41.05
CA ALA A 615 -23.01 -21.14 40.01
C ALA A 615 -21.66 -21.82 39.75
N VAL A 616 -21.39 -22.34 38.55
CA VAL A 616 -20.01 -22.66 38.15
C VAL A 616 -19.39 -21.40 37.59
N ALA A 617 -18.12 -21.14 37.91
CA ALA A 617 -17.44 -19.91 37.51
C ALA A 617 -15.94 -20.10 37.27
N ASP A 618 -15.39 -19.21 36.46
CA ASP A 618 -13.95 -18.93 36.40
C ASP A 618 -13.68 -17.64 37.20
N LEU A 619 -12.62 -17.64 38.02
CA LEU A 619 -12.23 -16.47 38.80
C LEU A 619 -10.86 -15.91 38.38
N VAL A 620 -10.76 -14.58 38.39
CA VAL A 620 -9.51 -13.84 38.46
C VAL A 620 -9.36 -13.29 39.88
N ILE A 621 -8.19 -13.50 40.47
CA ILE A 621 -7.82 -13.00 41.81
C ILE A 621 -6.46 -12.34 41.68
N GLU A 622 -6.32 -11.08 42.11
CA GLU A 622 -5.07 -10.31 41.99
C GLU A 622 -4.87 -9.39 43.19
N THR A 623 -3.64 -9.32 43.72
CA THR A 623 -3.22 -8.31 44.69
C THR A 623 -2.60 -7.10 43.98
N PHE A 624 -2.68 -5.92 44.58
CA PHE A 624 -1.99 -4.71 44.10
C PHE A 624 -1.79 -3.67 45.20
N ASP A 625 -1.03 -2.61 44.92
CA ASP A 625 -0.81 -1.49 45.83
C ASP A 625 -1.95 -0.46 45.82
N GLY A 626 -1.86 0.56 46.69
CA GLY A 626 -2.90 1.58 46.82
C GLY A 626 -3.10 2.54 45.63
N SER A 627 -2.47 2.30 44.47
CA SER A 627 -2.64 3.09 43.24
C SER A 627 -3.49 2.43 42.14
N GLY A 628 -3.76 1.12 42.21
CA GLY A 628 -4.68 0.43 41.30
C GLY A 628 -4.13 -0.89 40.73
N PRO A 629 -4.96 -1.67 40.01
CA PRO A 629 -4.55 -2.93 39.39
C PRO A 629 -3.34 -2.73 38.46
N GLY A 630 -2.37 -3.64 38.53
CA GLY A 630 -1.12 -3.56 37.77
C GLY A 630 0.00 -2.75 38.41
N SER A 631 -0.14 -2.23 39.63
CA SER A 631 0.97 -1.64 40.40
C SER A 631 1.27 -2.40 41.70
N CYS A 632 2.55 -2.63 41.98
CA CYS A 632 3.04 -3.57 43.01
C CYS A 632 4.12 -2.93 43.91
N SER A 633 4.05 -1.63 44.16
CA SER A 633 5.11 -0.84 44.80
C SER A 633 5.19 -1.06 46.32
N GLY A 634 5.72 -2.21 46.73
CA GLY A 634 5.88 -2.61 48.14
C GLY A 634 4.74 -3.49 48.67
N VAL A 635 3.97 -4.08 47.77
CA VAL A 635 3.13 -5.25 48.05
C VAL A 635 3.93 -6.46 47.58
N ASP A 636 4.26 -7.33 48.53
CA ASP A 636 5.07 -8.54 48.37
C ASP A 636 4.25 -9.62 49.08
N THR A 637 3.47 -10.37 48.30
CA THR A 637 2.37 -11.23 48.77
C THR A 637 2.52 -12.66 48.25
N VAL A 638 1.84 -13.58 48.93
CA VAL A 638 1.42 -14.86 48.38
C VAL A 638 -0.10 -14.89 48.41
N LEU A 639 -0.72 -15.25 47.30
CA LEU A 639 -2.13 -15.58 47.21
C LEU A 639 -2.33 -17.09 47.34
N GLU A 640 -3.28 -17.50 48.17
CA GLU A 640 -3.85 -18.86 48.09
C GLU A 640 -5.37 -18.85 47.86
N LEU A 641 -5.83 -19.69 46.94
CA LEU A 641 -7.24 -20.01 46.73
C LEU A 641 -7.55 -21.36 47.37
N VAL A 642 -8.37 -21.36 48.41
CA VAL A 642 -8.75 -22.53 49.22
C VAL A 642 -10.20 -22.92 48.98
N ALA A 643 -10.42 -24.23 48.82
CA ALA A 643 -11.71 -24.83 48.54
C ALA A 643 -12.74 -24.67 49.68
N PRO A 644 -14.04 -24.90 49.43
CA PRO A 644 -15.11 -24.80 50.43
C PRO A 644 -15.04 -25.76 51.64
N ASP A 645 -14.02 -26.60 51.75
CA ASP A 645 -13.72 -27.35 52.98
C ASP A 645 -12.82 -26.57 53.98
N GLY A 646 -12.30 -25.41 53.58
CA GLY A 646 -11.43 -24.54 54.38
C GLY A 646 -10.03 -25.12 54.64
N THR A 647 -9.60 -26.12 53.86
CA THR A 647 -8.33 -26.85 54.07
C THR A 647 -7.62 -27.34 52.80
N THR A 648 -8.32 -27.44 51.66
CA THR A 648 -7.77 -27.91 50.40
C THR A 648 -7.37 -26.72 49.52
N LEU A 649 -6.07 -26.47 49.41
CA LEU A 649 -5.47 -25.53 48.46
C LEU A 649 -5.76 -25.96 47.01
N LEU A 650 -6.24 -25.02 46.18
CA LEU A 650 -6.59 -25.23 44.77
C LEU A 650 -5.59 -24.56 43.82
N ALA A 651 -5.21 -23.33 44.14
CA ALA A 651 -4.14 -22.58 43.49
C ALA A 651 -3.39 -21.75 44.53
N GLU A 652 -2.11 -21.52 44.27
CA GLU A 652 -1.20 -20.69 45.06
C GLU A 652 -0.35 -19.92 44.05
N ASP A 653 -0.12 -18.64 44.27
CA ASP A 653 0.74 -17.81 43.43
C ASP A 653 1.51 -16.76 44.24
N ASP A 654 2.73 -16.48 43.79
CA ASP A 654 3.76 -15.66 44.45
C ASP A 654 3.96 -14.37 43.61
N GLU A 655 4.40 -14.53 42.35
CA GLU A 655 4.78 -13.46 41.41
C GLU A 655 4.14 -13.61 39.99
N GLY A 656 2.88 -14.03 39.89
CA GLY A 656 2.21 -14.34 38.61
C GLY A 656 1.46 -13.20 37.90
N GLY A 657 1.38 -12.03 38.53
CA GLY A 657 0.64 -10.85 38.04
C GLY A 657 1.49 -9.84 37.27
N ILE A 658 0.85 -8.73 36.88
CA ILE A 658 1.57 -7.59 36.29
C ILE A 658 2.52 -7.02 37.36
N ASN A 659 3.73 -6.63 36.97
CA ASN A 659 4.75 -6.04 37.87
C ASN A 659 5.12 -6.88 39.12
N SER A 660 5.00 -8.22 39.05
CA SER A 660 5.30 -9.18 40.14
C SER A 660 4.38 -9.10 41.37
N CYS A 661 3.16 -8.59 41.23
CA CYS A 661 2.09 -8.91 42.19
C CYS A 661 1.70 -10.40 42.09
N SER A 662 1.03 -10.92 43.11
CA SER A 662 0.44 -12.27 43.06
C SER A 662 -0.87 -12.24 42.26
N ARG A 663 -1.08 -13.24 41.39
CA ARG A 663 -2.27 -13.34 40.54
C ARG A 663 -2.65 -14.79 40.22
N ILE A 664 -3.88 -15.15 40.58
CA ILE A 664 -4.48 -16.44 40.25
C ILE A 664 -5.56 -16.25 39.17
N SER A 665 -5.29 -16.74 37.96
CA SER A 665 -6.29 -16.98 36.90
C SER A 665 -6.04 -18.29 36.14
N GLY A 666 -5.43 -19.26 36.82
CA GLY A 666 -4.96 -20.52 36.22
C GLY A 666 -5.90 -21.71 36.48
N PRO A 667 -5.48 -22.95 36.13
CA PRO A 667 -6.31 -24.17 36.21
C PRO A 667 -6.85 -24.57 37.59
N GLY A 668 -6.49 -23.86 38.67
CA GLY A 668 -7.06 -24.04 40.02
C GLY A 668 -8.12 -23.01 40.41
N ALA A 669 -8.37 -22.01 39.56
CA ALA A 669 -9.44 -21.00 39.69
C ALA A 669 -10.45 -21.02 38.52
N ILE A 670 -10.25 -21.95 37.58
CA ILE A 670 -11.15 -22.23 36.45
C ILE A 670 -12.12 -23.36 36.86
N GLN A 671 -13.36 -23.31 36.39
CA GLN A 671 -14.39 -24.34 36.56
C GLN A 671 -14.72 -24.66 38.03
N LEU A 672 -14.79 -23.62 38.87
CA LEU A 672 -15.09 -23.73 40.30
C LEU A 672 -16.59 -23.99 40.53
N PRO A 673 -16.99 -25.10 41.18
CA PRO A 673 -18.40 -25.36 41.48
C PRO A 673 -18.99 -24.42 42.55
N ALA A 674 -20.30 -24.19 42.50
CA ALA A 674 -21.00 -23.33 43.46
C ALA A 674 -20.69 -23.64 44.93
N GLY A 675 -20.22 -22.65 45.67
CA GLY A 675 -19.76 -22.79 47.07
C GLY A 675 -19.09 -21.52 47.62
N THR A 676 -18.75 -21.54 48.90
CA THR A 676 -17.96 -20.47 49.54
C THR A 676 -16.48 -20.84 49.52
N TYR A 677 -15.69 -20.10 48.77
CA TYR A 677 -14.25 -20.22 48.66
C TYR A 677 -13.55 -19.24 49.59
N TYR A 678 -12.27 -19.46 49.86
CA TYR A 678 -11.48 -18.58 50.70
C TYR A 678 -10.22 -18.14 49.96
N VAL A 679 -9.99 -16.84 49.91
CA VAL A 679 -8.76 -16.24 49.38
C VAL A 679 -7.90 -15.84 50.56
N GLY A 680 -6.73 -16.44 50.71
CA GLY A 680 -5.73 -16.07 51.71
C GLY A 680 -4.66 -15.15 51.12
N VAL A 681 -4.28 -14.10 51.87
CA VAL A 681 -3.18 -13.18 51.55
C VAL A 681 -2.17 -13.21 52.69
N TYR A 682 -0.89 -13.44 52.39
CA TYR A 682 0.21 -13.45 53.38
C TYR A 682 1.56 -13.08 52.76
N GLU A 683 2.65 -13.08 53.54
CA GLU A 683 4.04 -12.91 53.03
C GLU A 683 4.85 -14.21 53.21
N TYR A 684 5.61 -14.61 52.19
CA TYR A 684 6.31 -15.89 52.10
C TYR A 684 7.26 -16.20 53.28
N TYR A 685 7.98 -15.20 53.78
CA TYR A 685 8.92 -15.32 54.90
C TYR A 685 8.30 -15.01 56.28
N GLY A 686 7.11 -14.41 56.32
CA GLY A 686 6.36 -14.00 57.51
C GLY A 686 6.69 -12.59 58.03
N ASP A 687 7.26 -11.70 57.22
CA ASP A 687 7.40 -10.27 57.52
C ASP A 687 6.02 -9.55 57.46
N ILE A 688 6.01 -8.22 57.68
CA ILE A 688 4.77 -7.41 57.79
C ILE A 688 4.41 -6.76 56.46
N ILE A 689 3.16 -6.94 55.99
CA ILE A 689 2.60 -6.21 54.84
C ILE A 689 1.79 -5.02 55.37
N PRO A 690 2.28 -3.76 55.24
CA PRO A 690 1.68 -2.62 55.93
C PRO A 690 0.38 -2.11 55.30
N ALA A 691 0.11 -2.49 54.05
CA ALA A 691 -1.16 -2.35 53.33
C ALA A 691 -1.09 -3.13 52.01
N TYR A 692 -2.20 -3.73 51.58
CA TYR A 692 -2.41 -4.25 50.22
C TYR A 692 -3.86 -4.02 49.78
N MET A 693 -4.09 -4.10 48.47
CA MET A 693 -5.41 -4.23 47.85
C MET A 693 -5.56 -5.65 47.30
N LEU A 694 -6.79 -6.17 47.30
CA LEU A 694 -7.13 -7.48 46.74
C LEU A 694 -8.39 -7.36 45.89
N GLN A 695 -8.38 -7.87 44.67
CA GLN A 695 -9.54 -7.94 43.78
C GLN A 695 -9.88 -9.40 43.48
N VAL A 696 -11.17 -9.71 43.46
CA VAL A 696 -11.71 -11.01 43.06
C VAL A 696 -12.83 -10.73 42.06
N GLN A 697 -12.77 -11.30 40.87
CA GLN A 697 -13.73 -11.07 39.77
C GLN A 697 -14.17 -12.37 39.12
N PHE A 698 -15.36 -12.34 38.50
CA PHE A 698 -15.73 -13.37 37.53
C PHE A 698 -15.00 -13.15 36.19
N ALA A 699 -14.51 -14.24 35.61
CA ALA A 699 -14.07 -14.32 34.22
C ALA A 699 -15.01 -15.17 33.33
N ALA A 700 -15.90 -15.91 33.99
CA ALA A 700 -17.12 -16.50 33.46
C ALA A 700 -18.07 -16.83 34.63
N LEU A 701 -19.39 -16.69 34.44
CA LEU A 701 -20.40 -17.09 35.44
C LEU A 701 -21.65 -17.72 34.81
N CYS A 702 -21.69 -19.04 34.84
CA CYS A 702 -22.75 -19.82 34.20
C CYS A 702 -24.15 -19.56 34.76
N GLY A 703 -25.10 -19.32 33.84
CA GLY A 703 -26.51 -19.09 34.14
C GLY A 703 -26.89 -17.61 34.22
N ASP A 704 -26.06 -16.70 33.72
CA ASP A 704 -26.26 -15.25 33.74
C ASP A 704 -26.94 -14.71 32.46
N GLY A 705 -26.70 -15.36 31.31
CA GLY A 705 -27.17 -14.97 29.98
C GLY A 705 -26.11 -14.94 28.87
N VAL A 706 -24.82 -15.20 29.18
CA VAL A 706 -23.67 -15.08 28.26
C VAL A 706 -22.90 -16.42 28.22
N VAL A 707 -22.14 -16.68 27.14
CA VAL A 707 -21.18 -17.80 27.07
C VAL A 707 -19.79 -17.21 26.96
N GLU A 708 -18.98 -17.37 28.01
CA GLU A 708 -17.68 -16.71 28.17
C GLU A 708 -16.66 -17.58 28.93
N GLY A 709 -15.39 -17.14 28.98
CA GLY A 709 -14.29 -17.86 29.63
C GLY A 709 -14.12 -19.31 29.14
N SER A 710 -14.25 -20.28 30.05
CA SER A 710 -14.17 -21.73 29.76
C SER A 710 -15.51 -22.41 29.50
N GLU A 711 -16.60 -21.66 29.37
CA GLU A 711 -17.94 -22.23 29.23
C GLU A 711 -18.24 -22.69 27.80
N ALA A 712 -18.89 -23.86 27.68
CA ALA A 712 -19.41 -24.32 26.41
C ALA A 712 -20.91 -24.03 26.26
N CYS A 713 -21.64 -23.75 27.36
CA CYS A 713 -23.00 -23.23 27.33
C CYS A 713 -23.51 -22.65 28.67
N ASP A 714 -24.36 -21.62 28.57
CA ASP A 714 -24.95 -20.83 29.66
C ASP A 714 -26.12 -21.56 30.38
N GLY A 715 -25.83 -22.50 31.28
CA GLY A 715 -26.80 -23.04 32.27
C GLY A 715 -28.11 -23.66 31.73
N THR A 716 -28.22 -23.87 30.42
CA THR A 716 -29.42 -24.32 29.71
C THR A 716 -29.76 -25.80 30.00
N PRO A 717 -30.92 -26.33 29.56
CA PRO A 717 -31.27 -27.74 29.79
C PRO A 717 -30.32 -28.79 29.19
N ASN A 718 -29.41 -28.40 28.29
CA ASN A 718 -28.38 -29.26 27.71
C ASN A 718 -26.99 -29.05 28.35
N CYS A 719 -26.85 -28.11 29.29
CA CYS A 719 -25.62 -27.89 30.04
C CYS A 719 -25.50 -28.85 31.22
N ASP A 720 -24.29 -29.30 31.49
CA ASP A 720 -23.98 -30.14 32.63
C ASP A 720 -23.76 -29.30 33.91
N GLN A 721 -23.45 -29.93 35.03
CA GLN A 721 -23.23 -29.24 36.31
C GLN A 721 -21.89 -28.48 36.40
N PHE A 722 -21.14 -28.40 35.30
CA PHE A 722 -19.92 -27.62 35.09
C PHE A 722 -20.07 -26.67 33.89
N CYS A 723 -21.27 -26.58 33.29
CA CYS A 723 -21.56 -25.68 32.15
C CYS A 723 -20.68 -25.93 30.91
N GLN A 724 -20.20 -27.16 30.84
CA GLN A 724 -19.88 -27.83 29.60
C GLN A 724 -21.20 -28.34 28.99
N ARG A 725 -21.24 -28.54 27.67
CA ARG A 725 -22.33 -29.28 27.03
C ARG A 725 -22.35 -30.71 27.59
N ILE A 726 -23.53 -31.23 27.91
CA ILE A 726 -23.67 -32.67 28.18
C ILE A 726 -23.44 -33.38 26.84
N PRO A 727 -22.53 -34.35 26.71
CA PRO A 727 -22.47 -35.20 25.53
C PRO A 727 -23.76 -36.02 25.43
N VAL A 728 -24.65 -35.65 24.49
CA VAL A 728 -25.96 -36.27 24.26
C VAL A 728 -26.05 -36.77 22.83
N CYS A 729 -25.14 -37.68 22.50
CA CYS A 729 -25.17 -38.55 21.33
C CYS A 729 -26.54 -38.64 20.64
N GLY A 730 -26.63 -37.98 19.49
CA GLY A 730 -27.81 -37.75 18.67
C GLY A 730 -28.47 -36.38 18.86
N ASP A 731 -27.72 -35.32 19.14
CA ASP A 731 -28.22 -33.94 19.21
C ASP A 731 -27.59 -32.95 18.20
N GLY A 732 -26.66 -33.42 17.37
CA GLY A 732 -26.03 -32.69 16.26
C GLY A 732 -24.64 -32.14 16.58
N PHE A 733 -24.10 -32.45 17.78
CA PHE A 733 -22.99 -31.72 18.36
C PHE A 733 -21.93 -32.67 18.96
N VAL A 734 -20.74 -32.73 18.34
CA VAL A 734 -19.68 -33.66 18.80
C VAL A 734 -19.03 -33.18 20.10
N ASP A 735 -19.33 -33.81 21.24
CA ASP A 735 -18.76 -33.47 22.55
C ASP A 735 -17.88 -34.58 23.13
N ALA A 736 -16.69 -34.23 23.65
CA ALA A 736 -15.80 -35.23 24.26
C ALA A 736 -16.50 -35.97 25.43
N PRO A 737 -16.65 -37.31 25.40
CA PRO A 737 -15.73 -38.28 24.80
C PRO A 737 -16.18 -38.89 23.46
N GLU A 738 -17.15 -38.28 22.79
CA GLU A 738 -17.72 -38.71 21.51
C GLU A 738 -16.69 -38.51 20.38
N THR A 739 -16.83 -39.27 19.29
CA THR A 739 -15.94 -39.18 18.12
C THR A 739 -16.70 -38.91 16.82
N CYS A 740 -17.98 -38.58 16.94
CA CYS A 740 -18.95 -38.22 15.91
C CYS A 740 -20.24 -37.82 16.63
N ASP A 741 -21.13 -37.14 15.93
CA ASP A 741 -22.56 -37.05 16.21
C ASP A 741 -23.26 -36.92 14.85
N ASP A 742 -24.42 -37.55 14.66
CA ASP A 742 -25.19 -37.49 13.40
C ASP A 742 -26.62 -36.94 13.59
N GLY A 743 -26.87 -36.25 14.71
CA GLY A 743 -28.17 -35.69 15.06
C GLY A 743 -29.23 -36.75 15.41
N ASN A 744 -28.86 -38.03 15.55
CA ASN A 744 -29.77 -39.08 15.96
C ASN A 744 -29.11 -40.25 16.73
N THR A 745 -29.92 -41.24 17.15
CA THR A 745 -29.45 -42.37 18.00
C THR A 745 -29.69 -43.74 17.35
N VAL A 746 -29.61 -43.82 16.02
CA VAL A 746 -29.65 -45.10 15.29
C VAL A 746 -28.22 -45.68 15.27
N SER A 747 -27.94 -46.68 14.44
CA SER A 747 -26.60 -47.23 14.24
C SER A 747 -26.59 -47.95 12.90
N GLY A 748 -25.51 -47.81 12.14
CA GLY A 748 -25.40 -48.10 10.72
C GLY A 748 -25.54 -46.86 9.82
N ASP A 749 -25.53 -45.66 10.40
CA ASP A 749 -25.76 -44.35 9.77
C ASP A 749 -24.64 -43.33 10.05
N GLY A 750 -23.45 -43.80 10.40
CA GLY A 750 -22.22 -43.01 10.46
C GLY A 750 -21.72 -42.77 11.87
N CYS A 751 -22.62 -42.43 12.79
CA CYS A 751 -22.35 -42.48 14.21
C CYS A 751 -23.08 -43.66 14.88
N SER A 752 -22.50 -44.19 15.97
CA SER A 752 -23.13 -45.26 16.73
C SER A 752 -24.05 -44.69 17.80
N ALA A 753 -25.03 -45.46 18.29
CA ALA A 753 -25.82 -45.09 19.48
C ALA A 753 -25.01 -45.06 20.81
N THR A 754 -23.69 -44.95 20.72
CA THR A 754 -22.71 -44.70 21.79
C THR A 754 -21.63 -43.70 21.34
N CYS A 755 -21.91 -42.93 20.28
CA CYS A 755 -21.11 -41.93 19.60
C CYS A 755 -19.64 -42.27 19.39
N THR A 756 -19.46 -43.44 18.77
CA THR A 756 -18.21 -43.90 18.18
C THR A 756 -18.36 -43.96 16.67
N LEU A 757 -17.42 -43.36 15.95
CA LEU A 757 -17.39 -43.24 14.49
C LEU A 757 -17.45 -44.61 13.81
N GLU A 758 -18.52 -44.86 13.04
CA GLU A 758 -18.81 -46.19 12.50
C GLU A 758 -18.15 -46.41 11.15
N ALA A 759 -16.96 -47.02 11.18
CA ALA A 759 -16.25 -47.43 9.98
C ALA A 759 -17.01 -48.54 9.22
N THR A 760 -17.69 -48.16 8.14
CA THR A 760 -18.27 -49.10 7.17
C THR A 760 -17.20 -49.56 6.19
N ALA A 761 -17.36 -50.75 5.60
CA ALA A 761 -16.44 -51.26 4.58
C ALA A 761 -17.11 -51.21 3.21
N GLU A 762 -16.33 -50.95 2.16
CA GLU A 762 -16.75 -50.95 0.76
C GLU A 762 -17.51 -52.22 0.35
N VAL A 763 -18.35 -52.11 -0.67
CA VAL A 763 -19.19 -53.21 -1.17
C VAL A 763 -18.85 -53.52 -2.63
N GLU A 764 -18.01 -54.52 -2.82
CA GLU A 764 -17.54 -54.89 -4.15
C GLU A 764 -18.61 -55.55 -5.05
N PRO A 765 -18.77 -55.12 -6.33
CA PRO A 765 -17.94 -54.14 -7.05
C PRO A 765 -18.52 -52.71 -7.05
N ASN A 766 -17.68 -51.70 -6.85
CA ASN A 766 -18.06 -50.28 -6.71
C ASN A 766 -17.67 -49.38 -7.93
N ASP A 767 -17.06 -49.92 -8.98
CA ASP A 767 -16.26 -49.18 -9.99
C ASP A 767 -17.01 -48.24 -10.98
N THR A 768 -18.30 -47.94 -10.72
CA THR A 768 -19.05 -46.86 -11.39
C THR A 768 -20.16 -46.29 -10.50
N ALA A 769 -20.64 -45.07 -10.77
CA ALA A 769 -21.80 -44.47 -10.10
C ALA A 769 -23.04 -45.39 -10.07
N GLY A 770 -23.34 -46.08 -11.18
CA GLY A 770 -24.44 -47.06 -11.26
C GLY A 770 -24.22 -48.37 -10.49
N GLN A 771 -23.05 -48.55 -9.87
CA GLN A 771 -22.74 -49.58 -8.88
C GLN A 771 -22.80 -49.02 -7.46
N ALA A 772 -22.31 -47.80 -7.25
CA ALA A 772 -22.53 -47.04 -6.02
C ALA A 772 -24.04 -46.96 -5.66
N ASP A 773 -24.89 -46.59 -6.63
CA ASP A 773 -26.37 -46.64 -6.55
C ASP A 773 -26.92 -47.99 -6.03
N ALA A 774 -26.26 -49.10 -6.38
CA ALA A 774 -26.70 -50.46 -6.07
C ALA A 774 -26.19 -50.95 -4.70
N ASN A 775 -25.09 -50.35 -4.21
CA ASN A 775 -24.54 -50.55 -2.88
C ASN A 775 -25.27 -49.69 -1.84
N GLY A 776 -25.72 -48.50 -2.25
CA GLY A 776 -26.33 -47.48 -1.41
C GLY A 776 -25.36 -46.31 -1.16
N PRO A 777 -25.88 -45.13 -0.78
CA PRO A 777 -25.02 -44.01 -0.43
C PRO A 777 -24.21 -44.31 0.85
N VAL A 778 -22.99 -43.76 0.93
CA VAL A 778 -22.30 -43.57 2.20
C VAL A 778 -23.03 -42.48 2.99
N THR A 779 -22.97 -42.56 4.32
CA THR A 779 -23.59 -41.53 5.17
C THR A 779 -22.58 -40.41 5.43
N LEU A 780 -23.06 -39.17 5.52
CA LEU A 780 -22.21 -38.01 5.81
C LEU A 780 -21.61 -38.14 7.22
N GLY A 781 -20.42 -37.59 7.42
CA GLY A 781 -19.61 -37.76 8.64
C GLY A 781 -19.07 -39.18 8.87
N ALA A 782 -19.49 -40.19 8.09
CA ALA A 782 -19.10 -41.59 8.29
C ALA A 782 -17.73 -41.91 7.69
N LEU A 783 -16.96 -42.76 8.37
CA LEU A 783 -15.77 -43.37 7.77
C LEU A 783 -16.15 -44.56 6.87
N THR A 784 -15.65 -44.54 5.64
CA THR A 784 -15.74 -45.65 4.70
C THR A 784 -14.35 -46.22 4.43
N LEU A 785 -14.13 -47.50 4.75
CA LEU A 785 -12.88 -48.22 4.51
C LEU A 785 -12.90 -48.84 3.11
N GLY A 786 -11.94 -48.46 2.26
CA GLY A 786 -11.79 -48.97 0.90
C GLY A 786 -10.38 -49.44 0.54
N ALA A 787 -10.19 -50.12 -0.61
CA ALA A 787 -8.89 -50.67 -1.00
C ALA A 787 -8.69 -50.95 -2.51
N ILE A 788 -8.11 -49.98 -3.24
CA ILE A 788 -7.64 -50.08 -4.64
C ILE A 788 -6.72 -51.31 -4.87
N THR A 789 -7.27 -52.46 -5.30
CA THR A 789 -6.60 -53.77 -5.32
C THR A 789 -7.03 -54.70 -6.50
N PRO A 790 -6.70 -54.36 -7.76
CA PRO A 790 -5.34 -54.06 -8.19
C PRO A 790 -5.06 -52.57 -8.46
N GLU A 791 -3.88 -52.24 -9.01
CA GLU A 791 -3.50 -50.85 -9.38
C GLU A 791 -4.40 -50.17 -10.43
N THR A 792 -5.45 -50.85 -10.91
CA THR A 792 -6.45 -50.33 -11.86
C THR A 792 -7.87 -50.35 -11.28
N ASP A 793 -8.03 -50.57 -9.98
CA ASP A 793 -9.32 -50.32 -9.31
C ASP A 793 -9.58 -48.82 -9.18
N VAL A 794 -10.87 -48.49 -9.07
CA VAL A 794 -11.41 -47.14 -8.95
C VAL A 794 -12.66 -47.31 -8.11
N ASP A 795 -12.70 -46.71 -6.93
CA ASP A 795 -13.80 -46.86 -5.99
C ASP A 795 -14.77 -45.69 -6.14
N VAL A 796 -16.07 -45.97 -6.37
CA VAL A 796 -17.09 -44.91 -6.46
C VAL A 796 -18.13 -45.08 -5.35
N PHE A 797 -18.33 -44.00 -4.59
CA PHE A 797 -19.28 -43.92 -3.48
C PHE A 797 -20.32 -42.84 -3.78
N ALA A 798 -21.60 -43.15 -3.62
CA ALA A 798 -22.68 -42.16 -3.73
C ALA A 798 -22.92 -41.51 -2.36
N PHE A 799 -23.43 -40.28 -2.32
CA PHE A 799 -23.96 -39.64 -1.11
C PHE A 799 -25.16 -38.74 -1.46
N GLU A 800 -25.98 -38.37 -0.48
CA GLU A 800 -27.19 -37.56 -0.69
C GLU A 800 -27.15 -36.28 0.18
N LEU A 801 -27.26 -35.11 -0.44
CA LEU A 801 -27.46 -33.82 0.23
C LEU A 801 -28.95 -33.51 0.38
N SER A 802 -29.37 -33.06 1.57
CA SER A 802 -30.80 -32.81 1.86
C SER A 802 -31.23 -31.35 1.66
N THR A 803 -30.26 -30.44 1.70
CA THR A 803 -30.32 -28.97 1.61
C THR A 803 -29.23 -28.50 0.65
N VAL A 804 -28.98 -27.19 0.56
CA VAL A 804 -27.74 -26.68 -0.06
C VAL A 804 -26.64 -26.73 1.00
N SER A 805 -25.45 -27.21 0.64
CA SER A 805 -24.32 -27.37 1.57
C SER A 805 -22.98 -27.22 0.85
N ASP A 806 -21.97 -26.75 1.59
CA ASP A 806 -20.57 -26.95 1.22
C ASP A 806 -20.15 -28.37 1.62
N VAL A 807 -19.42 -29.08 0.74
CA VAL A 807 -19.05 -30.48 0.96
C VAL A 807 -17.56 -30.66 1.17
N ARG A 808 -17.21 -31.39 2.22
CA ARG A 808 -15.86 -31.82 2.54
C ARG A 808 -15.62 -33.26 2.10
N VAL A 809 -14.51 -33.54 1.45
CA VAL A 809 -14.10 -34.91 1.06
C VAL A 809 -12.63 -35.08 1.41
N GLU A 810 -12.31 -35.99 2.34
CA GLU A 810 -10.91 -36.26 2.71
C GLU A 810 -10.63 -37.77 2.74
N THR A 811 -9.47 -38.16 2.21
CA THR A 811 -8.95 -39.52 2.35
C THR A 811 -7.88 -39.60 3.43
N PHE A 812 -7.74 -40.76 4.04
CA PHE A 812 -6.73 -41.08 5.04
C PHE A 812 -6.17 -42.48 4.80
N GLY A 813 -5.03 -42.79 5.41
CA GLY A 813 -4.51 -44.14 5.43
C GLY A 813 -5.29 -45.11 6.34
N PRO A 814 -4.85 -46.37 6.39
CA PRO A 814 -5.57 -47.48 7.04
C PRO A 814 -5.56 -47.44 8.58
N ASN A 815 -5.13 -46.31 9.18
CA ASN A 815 -5.20 -46.06 10.62
C ASN A 815 -6.32 -45.07 11.00
N GLY A 816 -7.04 -44.50 10.03
CA GLY A 816 -8.04 -43.45 10.22
C GLY A 816 -7.47 -42.03 10.11
N ALA A 817 -8.27 -41.05 10.54
CA ALA A 817 -8.00 -39.62 10.40
C ALA A 817 -6.60 -39.19 10.88
N GLY A 818 -5.97 -38.27 10.14
CA GLY A 818 -4.65 -37.72 10.45
C GLY A 818 -3.47 -38.68 10.19
N SER A 819 -3.60 -39.66 9.29
CA SER A 819 -2.53 -40.64 9.01
C SER A 819 -2.38 -41.01 7.53
N CYS A 820 -1.56 -40.26 6.77
CA CYS A 820 -1.32 -40.49 5.33
C CYS A 820 -0.21 -41.52 5.03
N VAL A 821 -0.01 -42.51 5.90
CA VAL A 821 1.13 -43.44 5.79
C VAL A 821 0.88 -44.49 4.72
N ALA A 822 1.53 -44.31 3.57
CA ALA A 822 1.45 -45.17 2.38
C ALA A 822 0.07 -45.14 1.68
N THR A 823 -0.51 -43.95 1.59
CA THR A 823 -1.73 -43.65 0.85
C THR A 823 -1.41 -42.51 -0.10
N ASP A 824 -1.71 -42.72 -1.39
CA ASP A 824 -1.34 -41.86 -2.53
C ASP A 824 -2.55 -41.84 -3.45
N THR A 825 -3.62 -41.24 -2.94
CA THR A 825 -4.95 -41.16 -3.57
C THR A 825 -5.04 -39.96 -4.49
N TYR A 826 -6.00 -40.02 -5.41
CA TYR A 826 -6.51 -38.89 -6.14
C TYR A 826 -8.03 -38.97 -6.10
N VAL A 827 -8.67 -37.93 -5.57
CA VAL A 827 -10.12 -37.87 -5.33
C VAL A 827 -10.79 -36.95 -6.34
N GLU A 828 -11.97 -37.33 -6.81
CA GLU A 828 -12.77 -36.55 -7.74
C GLU A 828 -14.24 -36.53 -7.27
N LEU A 829 -14.79 -35.34 -7.01
CA LEU A 829 -16.22 -35.17 -6.81
C LEU A 829 -16.93 -35.13 -8.16
N LEU A 830 -18.00 -35.90 -8.29
CA LEU A 830 -18.82 -36.01 -9.50
C LEU A 830 -20.24 -35.49 -9.25
N ASP A 831 -20.78 -34.79 -10.24
CA ASP A 831 -22.19 -34.38 -10.33
C ASP A 831 -23.13 -35.59 -10.31
N SER A 832 -24.41 -35.30 -10.08
CA SER A 832 -25.58 -36.16 -10.16
C SER A 832 -25.76 -36.98 -11.46
N ASP A 833 -24.96 -36.73 -12.51
CA ASP A 833 -24.90 -37.60 -13.70
C ASP A 833 -23.94 -38.79 -13.54
N GLY A 834 -23.12 -38.81 -12.48
CA GLY A 834 -22.14 -39.85 -12.16
C GLY A 834 -20.90 -39.87 -13.08
N VAL A 835 -20.65 -38.81 -13.84
CA VAL A 835 -19.61 -38.76 -14.89
C VAL A 835 -18.85 -37.43 -14.91
N THR A 836 -19.56 -36.31 -14.73
CA THR A 836 -19.03 -34.95 -14.80
C THR A 836 -18.30 -34.61 -13.51
N VAL A 837 -16.99 -34.37 -13.60
CA VAL A 837 -16.16 -33.94 -12.45
C VAL A 837 -16.46 -32.48 -12.13
N LEU A 838 -16.76 -32.20 -10.85
CA LEU A 838 -16.96 -30.86 -10.29
C LEU A 838 -15.68 -30.32 -9.64
N ALA A 839 -14.95 -31.19 -8.94
CA ALA A 839 -13.73 -30.86 -8.22
C ALA A 839 -12.80 -32.09 -8.13
N SER A 840 -11.50 -31.86 -7.96
CA SER A 840 -10.48 -32.93 -7.93
C SER A 840 -9.20 -32.49 -7.20
N ASP A 841 -8.61 -33.37 -6.39
CA ASP A 841 -7.39 -33.12 -5.62
C ASP A 841 -6.56 -34.40 -5.40
N ASP A 842 -5.25 -34.26 -5.28
CA ASP A 842 -4.30 -35.33 -4.91
C ASP A 842 -3.60 -35.09 -3.55
N ASP A 843 -3.11 -33.89 -3.23
CA ASP A 843 -2.28 -33.66 -2.02
C ASP A 843 -2.66 -32.47 -1.09
N GLY A 844 -3.83 -31.86 -1.25
CA GLY A 844 -4.26 -30.64 -0.54
C GLY A 844 -4.59 -30.79 0.98
N GLY A 845 -4.54 -32.00 1.54
CA GLY A 845 -4.97 -32.32 2.90
C GLY A 845 -3.88 -32.42 3.97
N LEU A 846 -4.28 -32.75 5.20
CA LEU A 846 -3.36 -32.87 6.34
C LEU A 846 -2.29 -33.94 6.05
N ALA A 847 -1.01 -33.54 6.07
CA ALA A 847 0.14 -34.42 5.79
C ALA A 847 0.11 -35.11 4.41
N THR A 848 -0.34 -34.37 3.38
CA THR A 848 -0.39 -34.77 1.96
C THR A 848 -1.29 -35.99 1.70
N CYS A 849 -2.42 -36.06 2.38
CA CYS A 849 -3.60 -36.78 1.91
C CYS A 849 -4.40 -35.90 0.94
N SER A 850 -5.36 -36.47 0.21
CA SER A 850 -6.21 -35.71 -0.71
C SER A 850 -7.41 -35.09 0.05
N LEU A 851 -7.70 -33.81 -0.20
CA LEU A 851 -8.76 -33.02 0.45
C LEU A 851 -9.47 -32.11 -0.55
N LEU A 852 -10.80 -32.24 -0.63
CA LEU A 852 -11.70 -31.22 -1.17
C LEU A 852 -12.43 -30.53 -0.01
N SER A 853 -12.46 -29.20 -0.01
CA SER A 853 -13.24 -28.36 0.91
C SER A 853 -13.53 -27.02 0.21
N ALA A 854 -14.65 -26.38 0.54
CA ALA A 854 -15.10 -25.17 -0.14
C ALA A 854 -14.09 -24.01 -0.04
N GLY A 855 -13.36 -23.91 1.08
CA GLY A 855 -12.37 -22.85 1.31
C GLY A 855 -11.11 -22.92 0.42
N THR A 856 -10.84 -24.07 -0.23
CA THR A 856 -9.75 -24.23 -1.20
C THR A 856 -10.23 -24.55 -2.61
N THR A 857 -11.43 -25.14 -2.73
CA THR A 857 -11.89 -25.80 -3.95
C THR A 857 -13.33 -25.36 -4.30
N PRO A 858 -13.53 -24.29 -5.08
CA PRO A 858 -14.87 -23.74 -5.33
C PRO A 858 -15.89 -24.72 -5.95
N GLY A 859 -15.43 -25.81 -6.58
CA GLY A 859 -16.29 -26.86 -7.14
C GLY A 859 -16.96 -27.79 -6.12
N VAL A 860 -16.74 -27.60 -4.81
CA VAL A 860 -17.49 -28.31 -3.74
C VAL A 860 -18.36 -27.40 -2.87
N ALA A 861 -18.44 -26.10 -3.20
CA ALA A 861 -19.27 -25.13 -2.51
C ALA A 861 -20.72 -25.09 -3.05
N GLN A 862 -21.67 -24.68 -2.20
CA GLN A 862 -23.07 -24.38 -2.51
C GLN A 862 -23.79 -25.48 -3.32
N LEU A 863 -23.48 -26.75 -3.05
CA LEU A 863 -24.01 -27.88 -3.82
C LEU A 863 -25.50 -28.11 -3.51
N PRO A 864 -26.41 -28.09 -4.52
CA PRO A 864 -27.84 -28.26 -4.28
C PRO A 864 -28.24 -29.64 -3.75
N ALA A 865 -29.36 -29.71 -3.03
CA ALA A 865 -29.94 -30.97 -2.54
C ALA A 865 -30.11 -32.01 -3.68
N GLY A 866 -29.39 -33.12 -3.60
CA GLY A 866 -29.26 -34.10 -4.66
C GLY A 866 -28.33 -35.27 -4.32
N THR A 867 -28.23 -36.24 -5.22
CA THR A 867 -27.27 -37.35 -5.12
C THR A 867 -25.99 -36.98 -5.86
N TYR A 868 -24.84 -37.14 -5.21
CA TYR A 868 -23.50 -36.89 -5.76
C TYR A 868 -22.62 -38.13 -5.57
N TYR A 869 -21.44 -38.13 -6.19
CA TYR A 869 -20.52 -39.28 -6.09
C TYR A 869 -19.07 -38.85 -5.87
N VAL A 870 -18.39 -39.48 -4.91
CA VAL A 870 -16.92 -39.40 -4.79
C VAL A 870 -16.30 -40.58 -5.52
N ARG A 871 -15.32 -40.30 -6.39
CA ARG A 871 -14.44 -41.30 -7.01
C ARG A 871 -13.06 -41.23 -6.37
N VAL A 872 -12.57 -42.35 -5.84
CA VAL A 872 -11.23 -42.51 -5.28
C VAL A 872 -10.43 -43.46 -6.18
N GLN A 873 -9.21 -43.09 -6.52
CA GLN A 873 -8.26 -43.94 -7.26
C GLN A 873 -6.83 -43.70 -6.78
N SER A 874 -5.86 -44.51 -7.21
CA SER A 874 -4.45 -44.22 -6.94
C SER A 874 -3.88 -43.21 -7.93
N PHE A 875 -2.99 -42.33 -7.47
CA PHE A 875 -2.36 -41.34 -8.32
C PHE A 875 -1.65 -42.00 -9.51
N ASN A 876 -1.94 -41.50 -10.72
CA ASN A 876 -1.50 -42.06 -12.02
C ASN A 876 -1.82 -43.57 -12.28
N HIS A 877 -2.65 -44.23 -11.46
CA HIS A 877 -2.94 -45.67 -11.54
C HIS A 877 -1.67 -46.57 -11.49
N GLU A 878 -0.61 -46.12 -10.80
CA GLU A 878 0.68 -46.84 -10.76
C GLU A 878 0.83 -47.76 -9.52
N TYR A 879 -0.01 -47.57 -8.49
CA TYR A 879 0.12 -48.23 -7.19
C TYR A 879 -1.16 -48.92 -6.70
N VAL A 880 -0.95 -50.00 -5.93
CA VAL A 880 -1.99 -50.72 -5.17
C VAL A 880 -2.09 -50.08 -3.78
N ILE A 881 -3.27 -49.61 -3.38
CA ILE A 881 -3.52 -49.07 -2.04
C ILE A 881 -4.26 -50.14 -1.23
N PRO A 882 -3.59 -50.88 -0.32
CA PRO A 882 -4.14 -52.07 0.34
C PRO A 882 -5.13 -51.75 1.49
N GLY A 883 -5.66 -50.54 1.52
CA GLY A 883 -6.48 -49.99 2.58
C GLY A 883 -6.29 -48.47 2.70
N TYR A 884 -7.36 -47.72 2.52
CA TYR A 884 -7.51 -46.31 2.89
C TYR A 884 -8.83 -46.12 3.64
N THR A 885 -9.06 -44.91 4.15
CA THR A 885 -10.32 -44.49 4.75
C THR A 885 -10.79 -43.22 4.03
N LEU A 886 -12.07 -43.12 3.71
CA LEU A 886 -12.72 -41.93 3.15
C LEU A 886 -13.66 -41.35 4.20
N ILE A 887 -13.71 -40.02 4.32
CA ILE A 887 -14.85 -39.30 4.90
C ILE A 887 -15.46 -38.38 3.84
N VAL A 888 -16.79 -38.30 3.84
CA VAL A 888 -17.56 -37.30 3.10
C VAL A 888 -18.41 -36.58 4.15
N ASP A 889 -18.30 -35.26 4.22
CA ASP A 889 -18.87 -34.45 5.28
C ASP A 889 -19.42 -33.13 4.69
N VAL A 890 -20.02 -32.29 5.54
CA VAL A 890 -20.47 -30.94 5.15
C VAL A 890 -19.74 -29.87 5.96
N ASP A 891 -19.24 -28.85 5.26
CA ASP A 891 -18.55 -27.68 5.84
C ASP A 891 -19.54 -26.55 6.20
N SER A 892 -20.78 -26.59 5.70
CA SER A 892 -21.90 -25.69 6.07
C SER A 892 -23.27 -26.27 5.63
N VAL A 893 -24.37 -25.83 6.23
CA VAL A 893 -25.73 -26.34 5.95
C VAL A 893 -26.79 -25.24 5.92
N CYS A 894 -27.15 -24.81 4.71
CA CYS A 894 -28.03 -23.67 4.47
C CYS A 894 -29.41 -23.77 5.17
N GLY A 895 -29.60 -22.96 6.21
CA GLY A 895 -30.86 -22.83 6.96
C GLY A 895 -30.94 -23.61 8.27
N ASP A 896 -29.81 -23.79 8.98
CA ASP A 896 -29.72 -24.53 10.24
C ASP A 896 -29.73 -23.66 11.52
N GLY A 897 -29.32 -22.39 11.42
CA GLY A 897 -29.15 -21.46 12.54
C GLY A 897 -27.82 -20.68 12.54
N VAL A 898 -26.84 -21.04 11.71
CA VAL A 898 -25.48 -20.48 11.67
C VAL A 898 -25.14 -19.99 10.26
N VAL A 899 -24.29 -18.95 10.14
CA VAL A 899 -23.72 -18.52 8.85
C VAL A 899 -22.26 -18.98 8.80
N GLU A 900 -21.96 -20.01 8.01
CA GLU A 900 -20.62 -20.60 7.94
C GLU A 900 -20.25 -21.10 6.52
N GLY A 901 -19.01 -21.57 6.35
CA GLY A 901 -18.47 -21.93 5.04
C GLY A 901 -18.49 -20.76 4.05
N SER A 902 -19.11 -20.97 2.88
CA SER A 902 -19.31 -19.98 1.81
C SER A 902 -20.65 -19.23 1.85
N GLU A 903 -21.41 -19.35 2.95
CA GLU A 903 -22.73 -18.75 3.08
C GLU A 903 -22.68 -17.23 3.29
N GLN A 904 -23.61 -16.51 2.68
CA GLN A 904 -23.81 -15.07 2.88
C GLN A 904 -24.92 -14.79 3.90
N CYS A 905 -25.77 -15.78 4.18
CA CYS A 905 -26.87 -15.74 5.14
C CYS A 905 -27.44 -17.14 5.39
N ASP A 906 -28.00 -17.37 6.57
CA ASP A 906 -28.59 -18.65 7.03
C ASP A 906 -30.07 -18.79 6.60
N GLY A 907 -30.33 -18.71 5.29
CA GLY A 907 -31.69 -18.79 4.76
C GLY A 907 -32.66 -17.74 5.35
N GLY A 908 -33.95 -18.07 5.36
CA GLY A 908 -34.98 -17.19 5.93
C GLY A 908 -35.31 -15.92 5.10
N PRO A 909 -35.95 -14.90 5.69
CA PRO A 909 -36.33 -13.68 4.99
C PRO A 909 -35.13 -12.76 4.78
N GLY A 910 -34.74 -12.53 3.51
CA GLY A 910 -33.51 -11.82 3.15
C GLY A 910 -32.44 -12.73 2.55
N CYS A 911 -32.73 -14.03 2.37
CA CYS A 911 -31.79 -15.01 1.85
C CYS A 911 -32.43 -15.95 0.81
N THR A 912 -31.65 -16.41 -0.17
CA THR A 912 -32.11 -17.27 -1.26
C THR A 912 -32.32 -18.72 -0.78
N ALA A 913 -32.63 -19.62 -1.72
CA ALA A 913 -32.65 -21.06 -1.45
C ALA A 913 -31.25 -21.72 -1.54
N THR A 914 -30.21 -20.92 -1.72
CA THR A 914 -28.79 -21.29 -1.90
C THR A 914 -27.86 -20.57 -0.93
N CYS A 915 -28.42 -19.88 0.07
CA CYS A 915 -27.70 -19.09 1.08
C CYS A 915 -26.82 -17.94 0.54
N GLU A 916 -27.21 -17.43 -0.64
CA GLU A 916 -26.89 -16.08 -1.12
C GLU A 916 -27.89 -15.08 -0.51
N ARG A 917 -27.52 -13.80 -0.34
CA ARG A 917 -28.50 -12.78 0.10
C ARG A 917 -29.54 -12.46 -0.97
N ILE A 918 -30.73 -12.04 -0.54
CA ILE A 918 -31.74 -11.43 -1.42
C ILE A 918 -31.53 -9.92 -1.41
N ALA A 919 -31.08 -9.39 -2.55
CA ALA A 919 -31.22 -7.99 -2.98
C ALA A 919 -32.42 -7.26 -2.33
N THR A 920 -32.13 -6.40 -1.36
CA THR A 920 -33.11 -5.70 -0.52
C THR A 920 -32.77 -4.20 -0.40
N CYS A 921 -32.77 -3.55 -1.56
CA CYS A 921 -32.56 -2.12 -1.77
C CYS A 921 -32.81 -1.20 -0.57
N GLY A 922 -31.75 -0.49 -0.22
CA GLY A 922 -31.61 0.46 0.88
C GLY A 922 -31.19 -0.18 2.21
N ASP A 923 -30.43 -1.28 2.18
CA ASP A 923 -29.94 -1.97 3.40
C ASP A 923 -28.44 -1.80 3.69
N GLY A 924 -27.69 -1.22 2.75
CA GLY A 924 -26.25 -0.95 2.87
C GLY A 924 -25.36 -1.89 2.06
N PHE A 925 -25.92 -2.86 1.34
CA PHE A 925 -25.16 -3.82 0.53
C PHE A 925 -25.64 -3.87 -0.93
N VAL A 926 -24.72 -4.11 -1.86
CA VAL A 926 -25.04 -4.26 -3.29
C VAL A 926 -25.14 -5.75 -3.63
N ASP A 927 -26.36 -6.29 -3.68
CA ASP A 927 -26.61 -7.71 -3.97
C ASP A 927 -27.26 -7.89 -5.35
N ALA A 928 -26.86 -8.91 -6.12
CA ALA A 928 -27.40 -9.11 -7.46
C ALA A 928 -28.93 -9.35 -7.42
N PRO A 929 -29.77 -8.59 -8.17
CA PRO A 929 -29.44 -7.86 -9.40
C PRO A 929 -29.41 -6.32 -9.25
N GLU A 930 -28.98 -5.81 -8.10
CA GLU A 930 -28.87 -4.37 -7.84
C GLU A 930 -27.64 -3.78 -8.55
N GLY A 931 -27.77 -2.53 -8.98
CA GLY A 931 -26.66 -1.77 -9.61
C GLY A 931 -26.08 -0.68 -8.71
N CYS A 932 -26.55 -0.62 -7.46
CA CYS A 932 -26.10 0.26 -6.38
C CYS A 932 -26.86 -0.09 -5.10
N ASP A 933 -26.33 0.36 -3.97
CA ASP A 933 -27.06 0.59 -2.72
C ASP A 933 -26.36 1.76 -2.00
N ASP A 934 -27.13 2.65 -1.36
CA ASP A 934 -26.60 3.78 -0.59
C ASP A 934 -27.11 3.82 0.86
N GLY A 935 -27.53 2.66 1.39
CA GLY A 935 -28.08 2.49 2.73
C GLY A 935 -29.49 3.06 2.89
N ASN A 936 -30.16 3.44 1.80
CA ASN A 936 -31.49 4.05 1.85
C ASN A 936 -32.32 3.87 0.56
N THR A 937 -33.59 4.29 0.59
CA THR A 937 -34.56 4.17 -0.53
C THR A 937 -35.10 5.52 -0.99
N THR A 938 -34.26 6.55 -0.94
CA THR A 938 -34.56 7.85 -1.58
C THR A 938 -34.24 7.74 -3.08
N SER A 939 -34.30 8.85 -3.80
CA SER A 939 -33.94 8.94 -5.21
C SER A 939 -33.57 10.39 -5.53
N GLY A 940 -32.49 10.58 -6.28
CA GLY A 940 -31.77 11.83 -6.50
C GLY A 940 -30.48 11.98 -5.68
N ASP A 941 -30.09 10.96 -4.92
CA ASP A 941 -28.93 10.93 -4.00
C ASP A 941 -27.80 9.98 -4.44
N GLY A 942 -28.05 9.04 -5.35
CA GLY A 942 -27.02 8.18 -5.94
C GLY A 942 -27.57 6.84 -6.40
N CYS A 943 -28.34 6.20 -5.53
CA CYS A 943 -29.16 5.05 -5.84
C CYS A 943 -30.66 5.44 -5.90
N SER A 944 -31.48 4.59 -6.52
CA SER A 944 -32.92 4.84 -6.70
C SER A 944 -33.77 3.91 -5.84
N ASP A 945 -35.07 4.20 -5.70
CA ASP A 945 -36.06 3.37 -4.98
C ASP A 945 -36.31 1.96 -5.59
N THR A 946 -35.47 1.56 -6.54
CA THR A 946 -35.43 0.23 -7.19
C THR A 946 -34.01 -0.32 -7.35
N CYS A 947 -33.04 0.28 -6.66
CA CYS A 947 -31.60 -0.02 -6.69
C CYS A 947 -31.01 -0.20 -8.09
N GLN A 948 -31.30 0.79 -8.92
CA GLN A 948 -30.67 1.05 -10.20
C GLN A 948 -29.88 2.35 -10.08
N LEU A 949 -28.61 2.35 -10.53
CA LEU A 949 -27.71 3.50 -10.40
C LEU A 949 -28.28 4.73 -11.11
N GLU A 950 -28.28 5.88 -10.44
CA GLU A 950 -28.97 7.06 -10.95
C GLU A 950 -28.15 7.88 -11.96
N GLY A 951 -28.86 8.56 -12.86
CA GLY A 951 -28.24 9.39 -13.90
C GLY A 951 -27.58 8.62 -15.04
N VAL A 952 -27.61 7.29 -15.02
CA VAL A 952 -27.03 6.42 -16.05
C VAL A 952 -27.95 6.32 -17.28
N VAL A 953 -27.38 6.24 -18.47
CA VAL A 953 -28.09 6.08 -19.74
C VAL A 953 -27.64 4.77 -20.41
N PRO A 954 -28.55 3.83 -20.75
CA PRO A 954 -28.12 2.62 -21.45
C PRO A 954 -27.63 2.92 -22.86
N GLU A 955 -26.73 2.06 -23.37
CA GLU A 955 -26.32 2.01 -24.77
C GLU A 955 -27.50 1.80 -25.74
N VAL A 956 -27.25 1.90 -27.06
CA VAL A 956 -28.31 1.83 -28.07
C VAL A 956 -27.89 1.04 -29.31
N GLU A 957 -28.18 -0.26 -29.28
CA GLU A 957 -27.72 -1.17 -30.33
C GLU A 957 -28.43 -1.08 -31.69
N PRO A 958 -27.72 -1.33 -32.80
CA PRO A 958 -26.27 -1.59 -32.88
C PRO A 958 -25.44 -0.32 -32.73
N ASN A 959 -24.31 -0.40 -32.04
CA ASN A 959 -23.37 0.70 -31.86
C ASN A 959 -21.94 0.40 -32.43
N ASP A 960 -21.67 -0.85 -32.86
CA ASP A 960 -20.37 -1.48 -33.15
C ASP A 960 -19.53 -0.89 -34.31
N SER A 961 -19.92 0.28 -34.84
CA SER A 961 -19.07 1.10 -35.68
C SER A 961 -19.38 2.60 -35.54
N ARG A 962 -18.41 3.45 -35.91
CA ARG A 962 -18.58 4.93 -35.91
C ARG A 962 -19.79 5.40 -36.71
N VAL A 963 -20.21 4.65 -37.74
CA VAL A 963 -21.40 4.99 -38.55
C VAL A 963 -22.70 4.68 -37.81
N GLU A 964 -22.70 3.67 -36.95
CA GLU A 964 -23.78 3.39 -36.01
C GLU A 964 -23.78 4.41 -34.85
N ALA A 965 -22.63 4.70 -34.23
CA ALA A 965 -22.46 5.73 -33.19
C ALA A 965 -22.89 7.14 -33.63
N ASP A 966 -22.61 7.54 -34.88
CA ASP A 966 -23.08 8.78 -35.52
C ASP A 966 -24.63 8.85 -35.64
N GLN A 967 -25.31 7.70 -35.59
CA GLN A 967 -26.78 7.57 -35.73
C GLN A 967 -27.47 7.25 -34.40
N ALA A 968 -26.71 6.89 -33.36
CA ALA A 968 -27.21 6.62 -32.01
C ALA A 968 -27.86 7.89 -31.40
N PRO A 969 -29.02 7.76 -30.71
CA PRO A 969 -29.61 8.87 -29.95
C PRO A 969 -28.75 9.31 -28.75
N LEU A 970 -27.93 8.39 -28.22
CA LEU A 970 -26.93 8.65 -27.19
C LEU A 970 -25.75 9.41 -27.82
N GLN A 971 -25.47 10.59 -27.30
CA GLN A 971 -24.47 11.53 -27.80
C GLN A 971 -23.85 12.23 -26.60
N ILE A 972 -22.58 11.95 -26.30
CA ILE A 972 -21.93 12.42 -25.07
C ILE A 972 -21.49 13.88 -25.27
N THR A 973 -21.98 14.80 -24.45
CA THR A 973 -21.66 16.25 -24.54
C THR A 973 -21.06 16.83 -23.26
N GLY A 974 -20.61 15.97 -22.35
CA GLY A 974 -20.17 16.29 -20.99
C GLY A 974 -20.39 15.07 -20.08
N ASP A 975 -20.28 15.26 -18.77
CA ASP A 975 -20.51 14.25 -17.73
C ASP A 975 -21.70 13.32 -18.03
N THR A 976 -21.41 12.02 -18.22
CA THR A 976 -22.38 10.97 -18.57
C THR A 976 -21.91 9.64 -17.98
N ARG A 977 -22.83 8.86 -17.39
CA ARG A 977 -22.62 7.43 -17.08
C ARG A 977 -23.41 6.57 -18.06
N ILE A 978 -22.83 5.47 -18.53
CA ILE A 978 -23.44 4.58 -19.53
C ILE A 978 -23.35 3.12 -19.07
N THR A 979 -24.46 2.38 -19.06
CA THR A 979 -24.43 0.92 -18.95
C THR A 979 -24.33 0.30 -20.34
N GLY A 980 -23.38 -0.62 -20.54
CA GLY A 980 -23.26 -1.39 -21.79
C GLY A 980 -22.91 -2.86 -21.59
N ALA A 981 -22.86 -3.63 -22.67
CA ALA A 981 -22.55 -5.06 -22.63
C ALA A 981 -21.96 -5.61 -23.96
N ILE A 982 -20.69 -6.04 -23.92
CA ILE A 982 -20.00 -6.77 -25.01
C ILE A 982 -20.65 -8.15 -25.17
N GLY A 983 -21.71 -8.22 -25.98
CA GLY A 983 -22.66 -9.34 -25.98
C GLY A 983 -22.15 -10.63 -26.62
N THR A 984 -21.13 -10.58 -27.49
CA THR A 984 -20.52 -11.75 -28.13
C THR A 984 -19.01 -11.59 -28.37
N ILE A 985 -18.32 -12.69 -28.65
CA ILE A 985 -16.91 -12.62 -29.10
C ILE A 985 -16.87 -11.94 -30.48
N GLY A 986 -16.12 -10.85 -30.59
CA GLY A 986 -16.02 -9.97 -31.75
C GLY A 986 -16.92 -8.73 -31.71
N ASP A 987 -17.64 -8.51 -30.59
CA ASP A 987 -18.44 -7.30 -30.31
C ASP A 987 -17.52 -6.18 -29.75
N GLN A 988 -17.90 -4.93 -29.96
CA GLN A 988 -17.15 -3.74 -29.52
C GLN A 988 -18.11 -2.55 -29.42
N ASP A 989 -17.99 -1.71 -28.40
CA ASP A 989 -18.93 -0.60 -28.21
C ASP A 989 -18.31 0.76 -28.52
N LEU A 990 -18.87 1.52 -29.47
CA LEU A 990 -18.43 2.85 -29.88
C LEU A 990 -19.46 3.95 -29.55
N PHE A 991 -19.04 4.89 -28.70
CA PHE A 991 -19.85 6.03 -28.27
C PHE A 991 -19.32 7.36 -28.84
N HIS A 992 -20.17 8.13 -29.55
CA HIS A 992 -19.77 9.43 -30.10
C HIS A 992 -19.79 10.55 -29.06
N VAL A 993 -18.67 11.26 -28.94
CA VAL A 993 -18.42 12.37 -28.01
C VAL A 993 -18.29 13.68 -28.79
N SER A 994 -18.97 14.73 -28.32
CA SER A 994 -18.97 16.08 -28.91
C SER A 994 -18.57 17.13 -27.89
N LEU A 995 -17.30 17.55 -27.92
CA LEU A 995 -16.75 18.53 -26.98
C LEU A 995 -16.89 19.96 -27.52
N ALA A 996 -17.59 20.81 -26.76
CA ALA A 996 -17.85 22.20 -27.14
C ALA A 996 -16.66 23.15 -26.89
N ALA A 997 -15.67 22.72 -26.13
CA ALA A 997 -14.44 23.42 -25.78
C ALA A 997 -13.30 22.38 -25.63
N GLU A 998 -12.04 22.85 -25.57
CA GLU A 998 -10.93 22.02 -25.12
C GLU A 998 -11.05 21.77 -23.61
N THR A 999 -10.83 20.53 -23.18
CA THR A 999 -10.90 20.11 -21.77
C THR A 999 -10.04 18.87 -21.52
N VAL A 1000 -9.77 18.55 -20.26
CA VAL A 1000 -9.43 17.18 -19.85
C VAL A 1000 -10.72 16.38 -19.68
N VAL A 1001 -10.68 15.11 -20.07
CA VAL A 1001 -11.75 14.11 -19.92
C VAL A 1001 -11.17 12.91 -19.19
N ARG A 1002 -11.79 12.49 -18.08
CA ARG A 1002 -11.59 11.16 -17.48
C ARG A 1002 -12.64 10.22 -18.09
N VAL A 1003 -12.19 9.04 -18.51
CA VAL A 1003 -13.02 7.95 -19.00
C VAL A 1003 -12.63 6.71 -18.20
N GLU A 1004 -13.59 5.99 -17.64
CA GLU A 1004 -13.33 4.90 -16.70
C GLU A 1004 -14.40 3.81 -16.90
N VAL A 1005 -13.97 2.57 -17.11
CA VAL A 1005 -14.86 1.41 -17.14
C VAL A 1005 -14.91 0.82 -15.73
N LEU A 1006 -16.09 0.49 -15.22
CA LEU A 1006 -16.34 -0.08 -13.89
C LEU A 1006 -17.25 -1.31 -14.04
N ASP A 1007 -17.26 -2.20 -13.04
CA ASP A 1007 -18.19 -3.33 -13.02
C ASP A 1007 -19.60 -2.95 -12.51
N ALA A 1008 -20.43 -3.96 -12.24
CA ALA A 1008 -21.81 -3.79 -11.77
C ALA A 1008 -21.94 -3.09 -10.40
N THR A 1009 -20.89 -3.06 -9.58
CA THR A 1009 -20.85 -2.33 -8.30
C THR A 1009 -20.76 -0.82 -8.48
N ALA A 1010 -20.30 -0.35 -9.65
CA ALA A 1010 -19.92 1.03 -9.90
C ALA A 1010 -18.81 1.60 -8.98
N THR A 1011 -18.01 0.72 -8.34
CA THR A 1011 -16.96 1.12 -7.38
C THR A 1011 -15.55 0.64 -7.74
N ASP A 1012 -15.39 -0.57 -8.26
CA ASP A 1012 -14.13 -1.08 -8.84
C ASP A 1012 -14.42 -2.12 -9.95
N CYS A 1013 -13.46 -3.03 -10.22
CA CYS A 1013 -13.61 -4.14 -11.17
C CYS A 1013 -13.39 -5.52 -10.51
N ARG A 1014 -13.64 -5.68 -9.21
CA ARG A 1014 -13.55 -6.99 -8.50
C ARG A 1014 -14.43 -8.08 -9.10
N GLY A 1015 -15.50 -7.72 -9.81
CA GLY A 1015 -16.32 -8.63 -10.62
C GLY A 1015 -15.59 -9.27 -11.82
N GLY A 1016 -14.32 -8.92 -12.06
CA GLY A 1016 -13.45 -9.61 -13.00
C GLY A 1016 -13.68 -9.25 -14.47
N ILE A 1017 -14.16 -8.04 -14.77
CA ILE A 1017 -14.32 -7.59 -16.16
C ILE A 1017 -12.96 -7.25 -16.78
N THR A 1018 -12.64 -7.88 -17.91
CA THR A 1018 -11.40 -7.66 -18.67
C THR A 1018 -11.65 -6.68 -19.80
N SER A 1019 -11.47 -5.37 -19.54
CA SER A 1019 -11.72 -4.33 -20.54
C SER A 1019 -10.48 -3.87 -21.31
N THR A 1020 -10.74 -3.39 -22.53
CA THR A 1020 -9.85 -2.55 -23.35
C THR A 1020 -10.59 -1.25 -23.61
N LEU A 1021 -9.98 -0.11 -23.29
CA LEU A 1021 -10.56 1.22 -23.47
C LEU A 1021 -9.73 2.04 -24.45
N ARG A 1022 -10.35 2.66 -25.46
CA ARG A 1022 -9.65 3.50 -26.45
C ARG A 1022 -10.39 4.80 -26.74
N VAL A 1023 -9.63 5.87 -26.97
CA VAL A 1023 -10.13 7.17 -27.46
C VAL A 1023 -9.72 7.33 -28.94
N LEU A 1024 -10.68 7.60 -29.81
CA LEU A 1024 -10.51 7.68 -31.27
C LEU A 1024 -10.83 9.08 -31.82
N ASP A 1025 -10.10 9.50 -32.87
CA ASP A 1025 -10.39 10.73 -33.62
C ASP A 1025 -11.54 10.58 -34.65
N GLU A 1026 -11.93 11.67 -35.33
CA GLU A 1026 -12.96 11.65 -36.38
C GLU A 1026 -12.64 10.66 -37.54
N THR A 1027 -11.37 10.34 -37.75
CA THR A 1027 -10.90 9.39 -38.78
C THR A 1027 -10.85 7.94 -38.28
N GLY A 1028 -10.91 7.72 -36.96
CA GLY A 1028 -10.74 6.43 -36.29
C GLY A 1028 -9.28 6.04 -36.08
N ALA A 1029 -8.37 7.02 -36.01
CA ALA A 1029 -7.06 6.80 -35.43
C ALA A 1029 -7.19 6.77 -33.90
N ILE A 1030 -6.51 5.81 -33.27
CA ILE A 1030 -6.35 5.77 -31.81
C ILE A 1030 -5.53 7.00 -31.39
N LEU A 1031 -6.02 7.72 -30.38
CA LEU A 1031 -5.35 8.86 -29.75
C LEU A 1031 -4.73 8.48 -28.41
N ALA A 1032 -5.42 7.63 -27.64
CA ALA A 1032 -4.97 7.02 -26.39
C ALA A 1032 -5.64 5.65 -26.21
N ALA A 1033 -5.00 4.73 -25.49
CA ALA A 1033 -5.50 3.38 -25.25
C ALA A 1033 -4.99 2.82 -23.90
N ASP A 1034 -5.86 2.06 -23.24
CA ASP A 1034 -5.58 1.10 -22.17
C ASP A 1034 -5.90 -0.26 -22.80
N ASP A 1035 -4.89 -0.86 -23.47
CA ASP A 1035 -5.09 -2.02 -24.36
C ASP A 1035 -3.93 -3.04 -24.43
N THR A 1036 -2.98 -2.98 -23.49
CA THR A 1036 -1.81 -3.87 -23.46
C THR A 1036 -2.00 -5.08 -22.53
N VAL A 1037 -1.50 -6.24 -22.96
CA VAL A 1037 -1.27 -7.40 -22.08
C VAL A 1037 0.20 -7.40 -21.74
N GLY A 1038 0.56 -6.90 -20.56
CA GLY A 1038 1.94 -6.61 -20.16
C GLY A 1038 2.15 -5.21 -19.57
N ASP A 1039 1.09 -4.42 -19.38
CA ASP A 1039 1.00 -3.63 -18.14
C ASP A 1039 0.65 -4.60 -17.00
N ASP A 1040 1.40 -4.54 -15.89
CA ASP A 1040 1.08 -5.28 -14.66
C ASP A 1040 0.11 -4.48 -13.76
N LEU A 1041 -0.22 -3.24 -14.13
CA LEU A 1041 -1.10 -2.32 -13.41
C LEU A 1041 -2.08 -1.65 -14.40
N ALA A 1042 -3.36 -2.03 -14.33
CA ALA A 1042 -4.43 -1.35 -15.07
C ALA A 1042 -4.66 0.05 -14.48
N SER A 1043 -4.97 1.03 -15.35
CA SER A 1043 -4.89 2.45 -14.97
C SER A 1043 -6.14 3.03 -14.27
N GLY A 1044 -7.15 2.20 -14.02
CA GLY A 1044 -8.35 2.50 -13.23
C GLY A 1044 -8.44 1.62 -11.97
N ILE A 1045 -9.46 1.87 -11.13
CA ILE A 1045 -9.58 1.21 -9.82
C ILE A 1045 -9.57 -0.32 -9.95
N GLY A 1046 -8.73 -1.01 -9.18
CA GLY A 1046 -8.88 -2.44 -8.91
C GLY A 1046 -8.88 -3.34 -10.15
N GLY A 1047 -8.12 -2.98 -11.19
CA GLY A 1047 -8.04 -3.73 -12.45
C GLY A 1047 -8.83 -3.12 -13.61
N CYS A 1048 -9.61 -2.06 -13.38
CA CYS A 1048 -10.39 -1.38 -14.40
C CYS A 1048 -9.52 -0.67 -15.47
N SER A 1049 -9.98 -0.61 -16.72
CA SER A 1049 -9.42 0.30 -17.72
C SER A 1049 -9.86 1.74 -17.49
N ALA A 1050 -8.91 2.68 -17.50
CA ALA A 1050 -9.20 4.10 -17.46
C ALA A 1050 -8.35 4.88 -18.49
N LEU A 1051 -8.78 6.09 -18.82
CA LEU A 1051 -8.04 7.03 -19.65
C LEU A 1051 -8.37 8.45 -19.20
N VAL A 1052 -7.38 9.15 -18.64
CA VAL A 1052 -7.41 10.61 -18.59
C VAL A 1052 -6.70 11.16 -19.83
N VAL A 1053 -7.40 12.02 -20.56
CA VAL A 1053 -6.96 12.56 -21.85
C VAL A 1053 -7.34 14.04 -22.00
N ARG A 1054 -6.47 14.83 -22.64
CA ARG A 1054 -6.77 16.21 -23.03
C ARG A 1054 -7.25 16.25 -24.48
N LEU A 1055 -8.52 16.62 -24.66
CA LEU A 1055 -9.18 16.65 -25.95
C LEU A 1055 -9.59 18.09 -26.34
N PRO A 1056 -9.15 18.60 -27.51
CA PRO A 1056 -9.65 19.83 -28.10
C PRO A 1056 -11.16 19.84 -28.36
N ALA A 1057 -11.71 21.02 -28.69
CA ALA A 1057 -13.09 21.13 -29.16
C ALA A 1057 -13.29 20.39 -30.49
N GLY A 1058 -14.06 19.30 -30.50
CA GLY A 1058 -14.13 18.38 -31.63
C GLY A 1058 -15.13 17.24 -31.45
N ALA A 1059 -15.09 16.30 -32.40
CA ALA A 1059 -15.83 15.05 -32.39
C ALA A 1059 -14.86 13.88 -32.21
N TYR A 1060 -15.18 12.98 -31.30
CA TYR A 1060 -14.35 11.83 -30.91
C TYR A 1060 -15.24 10.61 -30.70
N TYR A 1061 -14.64 9.44 -30.57
CA TYR A 1061 -15.35 8.22 -30.19
C TYR A 1061 -14.61 7.54 -29.04
N LEU A 1062 -15.35 7.07 -28.04
CA LEU A 1062 -14.84 6.10 -27.07
C LEU A 1062 -15.11 4.72 -27.64
N GLN A 1063 -14.16 3.80 -27.54
CA GLN A 1063 -14.34 2.39 -27.84
C GLN A 1063 -14.11 1.57 -26.56
N VAL A 1064 -15.05 0.69 -26.23
CA VAL A 1064 -14.89 -0.39 -25.25
C VAL A 1064 -14.83 -1.73 -25.99
N GLU A 1065 -13.92 -2.61 -25.59
CA GLU A 1065 -13.75 -3.98 -26.13
C GLU A 1065 -13.35 -4.90 -24.97
N GLU A 1066 -13.47 -6.22 -25.12
CA GLU A 1066 -12.95 -7.19 -24.15
C GLU A 1066 -11.42 -7.41 -24.36
N ARG A 1067 -10.64 -7.52 -23.27
CA ARG A 1067 -9.15 -7.53 -23.22
C ARG A 1067 -8.53 -8.87 -23.65
N GLY A 1068 -8.74 -9.20 -24.91
CA GLY A 1068 -8.29 -10.45 -25.53
C GLY A 1068 -9.23 -10.85 -26.67
N ASN A 1069 -10.49 -10.44 -26.53
CA ASN A 1069 -11.61 -10.72 -27.43
C ASN A 1069 -11.82 -12.24 -27.54
N ASP A 1070 -11.94 -12.89 -26.38
CA ASP A 1070 -12.27 -14.30 -26.22
C ASP A 1070 -13.44 -14.57 -25.24
N ALA A 1071 -13.89 -13.55 -24.49
CA ALA A 1071 -15.08 -13.58 -23.64
C ALA A 1071 -16.14 -12.51 -24.03
N PRO A 1072 -17.40 -12.67 -23.60
CA PRO A 1072 -18.38 -11.57 -23.55
C PRO A 1072 -18.37 -10.88 -22.18
N ILE A 1073 -18.56 -9.56 -22.14
CA ILE A 1073 -18.77 -8.79 -20.91
C ILE A 1073 -20.28 -8.56 -20.75
N PRO A 1074 -20.99 -9.24 -19.83
CA PRO A 1074 -22.46 -9.20 -19.75
C PRO A 1074 -23.00 -7.87 -19.21
N PHE A 1075 -22.17 -7.08 -18.54
CA PHE A 1075 -22.46 -5.73 -18.06
C PHE A 1075 -21.14 -5.00 -17.79
N TYR A 1076 -21.05 -3.72 -18.17
CA TYR A 1076 -20.08 -2.77 -17.65
C TYR A 1076 -20.73 -1.38 -17.49
N LEU A 1077 -20.11 -0.54 -16.67
CA LEU A 1077 -20.46 0.87 -16.49
C LEU A 1077 -19.32 1.75 -17.01
N LEU A 1078 -19.57 2.52 -18.06
CA LEU A 1078 -18.65 3.53 -18.59
C LEU A 1078 -18.98 4.90 -17.96
N GLU A 1079 -18.13 5.40 -17.07
CA GLU A 1079 -18.17 6.79 -16.60
C GLU A 1079 -17.33 7.69 -17.52
N VAL A 1080 -17.92 8.79 -17.97
CA VAL A 1080 -17.26 9.85 -18.74
C VAL A 1080 -17.41 11.17 -18.01
N ARG A 1081 -16.30 11.86 -17.72
CA ARG A 1081 -16.26 13.08 -16.92
C ARG A 1081 -15.46 14.18 -17.59
N THR A 1082 -16.03 15.38 -17.62
CA THR A 1082 -15.38 16.58 -18.12
C THR A 1082 -14.84 17.42 -16.97
N GLN A 1083 -13.54 17.28 -16.67
CA GLN A 1083 -12.90 18.00 -15.57
C GLN A 1083 -12.95 19.51 -15.80
N THR A 1084 -13.27 20.27 -14.74
CA THR A 1084 -13.33 21.73 -14.81
C THR A 1084 -11.94 22.35 -14.72
N SER A 1085 -11.60 23.28 -15.63
CA SER A 1085 -10.31 23.97 -15.54
C SER A 1085 -10.26 24.88 -14.30
N ALA A 1086 -9.33 24.60 -13.39
CA ALA A 1086 -8.95 25.46 -12.27
C ALA A 1086 -8.16 26.70 -12.74
N GLY A 1087 -7.59 26.64 -13.95
CA GLY A 1087 -6.84 27.72 -14.59
C GLY A 1087 -5.44 27.30 -15.00
N SER A 1088 -4.48 28.21 -14.77
CA SER A 1088 -3.04 27.94 -14.83
C SER A 1088 -2.43 28.18 -13.46
N GLU A 1089 -1.19 27.73 -13.24
CA GLU A 1089 -0.42 28.08 -12.05
C GLU A 1089 -0.25 29.60 -11.87
N ALA A 1090 0.22 29.99 -10.70
CA ALA A 1090 0.39 31.35 -10.25
C ALA A 1090 1.63 31.48 -9.35
N GLU A 1091 2.79 31.39 -9.99
CA GLU A 1091 4.13 31.71 -9.51
C GLU A 1091 4.21 32.95 -8.60
N ASP A 1092 4.94 32.95 -7.47
CA ASP A 1092 5.71 31.85 -6.85
C ASP A 1092 4.79 30.79 -6.24
N ASN A 1093 5.03 29.51 -6.55
CA ASN A 1093 4.39 28.35 -5.91
C ASN A 1093 5.38 27.21 -5.57
N GLY A 1094 6.64 27.58 -5.31
CA GLY A 1094 7.76 26.67 -5.04
C GLY A 1094 7.76 25.96 -3.67
N SER A 1095 6.68 26.08 -2.88
CA SER A 1095 6.59 25.52 -1.52
C SER A 1095 5.15 25.31 -1.08
N ILE A 1096 4.94 24.46 -0.06
CA ILE A 1096 3.64 24.33 0.64
C ILE A 1096 3.09 25.69 1.09
N ALA A 1097 3.95 26.59 1.57
CA ALA A 1097 3.54 27.94 2.02
C ALA A 1097 3.15 28.90 0.88
N THR A 1098 3.51 28.58 -0.37
CA THR A 1098 3.14 29.34 -1.58
C THR A 1098 2.18 28.57 -2.51
N ALA A 1099 1.72 27.38 -2.09
CA ALA A 1099 0.94 26.45 -2.90
C ALA A 1099 -0.32 27.07 -3.52
N ASN A 1100 -0.58 26.75 -4.78
CA ASN A 1100 -1.75 27.22 -5.52
C ASN A 1100 -3.02 26.44 -5.13
N PRO A 1101 -4.15 27.09 -4.82
CA PRO A 1101 -5.36 26.40 -4.35
C PRO A 1101 -6.10 25.71 -5.49
N LEU A 1102 -6.15 24.37 -5.45
CA LEU A 1102 -6.81 23.52 -6.43
C LEU A 1102 -8.23 23.17 -5.94
N SER A 1103 -9.23 23.93 -6.41
CA SER A 1103 -10.58 23.94 -5.83
C SER A 1103 -11.62 23.21 -6.68
N GLY A 1104 -11.92 21.96 -6.32
CA GLY A 1104 -13.03 21.15 -6.88
C GLY A 1104 -12.72 19.65 -6.81
N THR A 1105 -13.74 18.80 -7.02
CA THR A 1105 -13.58 17.33 -7.00
C THR A 1105 -13.07 16.77 -8.32
N ASP A 1106 -13.43 17.38 -9.46
CA ASP A 1106 -13.07 16.91 -10.80
C ASP A 1106 -12.53 18.09 -11.59
N VAL A 1107 -11.22 18.34 -11.47
CA VAL A 1107 -10.58 19.58 -11.99
C VAL A 1107 -9.25 19.30 -12.66
N TYR A 1108 -8.82 20.21 -13.54
CA TYR A 1108 -7.46 20.21 -14.07
C TYR A 1108 -6.84 21.61 -14.05
N LEU A 1109 -5.54 21.69 -13.83
CA LEU A 1109 -4.74 22.91 -13.88
C LEU A 1109 -3.66 22.80 -14.97
N LEU A 1110 -3.35 23.91 -15.64
CA LEU A 1110 -2.25 24.02 -16.61
C LEU A 1110 -0.98 24.48 -15.89
N GLY A 1111 0.10 23.69 -15.96
CA GLY A 1111 1.38 24.03 -15.32
C GLY A 1111 2.59 23.99 -16.26
N ALA A 1112 3.71 24.54 -15.82
CA ALA A 1112 4.95 24.67 -16.55
C ALA A 1112 6.17 24.63 -15.60
N HIS A 1113 7.08 23.70 -15.88
CA HIS A 1113 8.34 23.48 -15.18
C HIS A 1113 9.49 24.08 -16.04
N PRO A 1114 9.81 25.38 -15.95
CA PRO A 1114 10.77 26.03 -16.85
C PRO A 1114 12.24 25.66 -16.58
N THR A 1115 12.56 25.03 -15.45
CA THR A 1115 13.90 24.59 -15.05
C THR A 1115 13.86 23.29 -14.24
N PHE A 1116 14.98 22.56 -14.18
CA PHE A 1116 15.14 21.36 -13.34
C PHE A 1116 15.12 21.62 -11.83
N GLN A 1117 14.97 22.88 -11.39
CA GLN A 1117 14.88 23.28 -9.98
C GLN A 1117 13.49 23.82 -9.59
N ASP A 1118 12.51 23.73 -10.48
CA ASP A 1118 11.13 24.05 -10.16
C ASP A 1118 10.48 22.93 -9.33
N SER A 1119 9.39 23.25 -8.63
CA SER A 1119 8.61 22.32 -7.82
C SER A 1119 7.27 22.94 -7.50
N ASP A 1120 6.24 22.55 -8.24
CA ASP A 1120 4.94 23.21 -8.19
C ASP A 1120 4.03 22.60 -7.12
N PHE A 1121 3.74 23.35 -6.06
CA PHE A 1121 2.83 22.90 -5.01
C PHE A 1121 1.38 23.35 -5.22
N PHE A 1122 0.43 22.43 -5.01
CA PHE A 1122 -1.01 22.62 -5.19
C PHE A 1122 -1.78 22.17 -3.95
N ALA A 1123 -2.54 23.08 -3.32
CA ALA A 1123 -3.32 22.81 -2.11
C ALA A 1123 -4.72 22.28 -2.45
N VAL A 1124 -4.99 21.03 -2.07
CA VAL A 1124 -6.25 20.30 -2.26
C VAL A 1124 -7.06 20.31 -0.96
N GLN A 1125 -8.39 20.38 -1.05
CA GLN A 1125 -9.30 20.24 0.10
C GLN A 1125 -10.06 18.91 -0.01
N VAL A 1126 -10.06 18.13 1.07
CA VAL A 1126 -10.61 16.77 1.12
C VAL A 1126 -11.58 16.68 2.31
N ALA A 1127 -12.72 16.00 2.12
CA ALA A 1127 -13.67 15.73 3.22
C ALA A 1127 -13.43 14.33 3.81
N GLU A 1128 -13.96 14.10 5.01
CA GLU A 1128 -13.76 12.87 5.78
C GLU A 1128 -14.07 11.60 4.98
N GLY A 1129 -13.09 10.71 4.88
CA GLY A 1129 -13.20 9.42 4.18
C GLY A 1129 -13.08 9.48 2.66
N GLN A 1130 -12.90 10.66 2.06
CA GLN A 1130 -12.65 10.80 0.61
C GLN A 1130 -11.20 10.45 0.25
N SER A 1131 -10.97 10.09 -1.01
CA SER A 1131 -9.66 9.68 -1.52
C SER A 1131 -9.22 10.53 -2.72
N ILE A 1132 -7.91 10.74 -2.88
CA ILE A 1132 -7.33 11.50 -4.00
C ILE A 1132 -6.89 10.55 -5.12
N ARG A 1133 -7.25 10.87 -6.36
CA ARG A 1133 -6.51 10.46 -7.57
C ARG A 1133 -5.97 11.70 -8.29
N ALA A 1134 -4.68 11.75 -8.57
CA ALA A 1134 -4.03 12.85 -9.29
C ALA A 1134 -3.10 12.30 -10.38
N GLU A 1135 -3.27 12.75 -11.63
CA GLU A 1135 -2.55 12.24 -12.82
C GLU A 1135 -1.88 13.40 -13.57
N ILE A 1136 -0.62 13.22 -13.97
CA ILE A 1136 0.10 14.17 -14.83
C ILE A 1136 -0.21 13.86 -16.30
N LEU A 1137 -0.51 14.91 -17.07
CA LEU A 1137 -0.63 14.85 -18.53
C LEU A 1137 0.35 15.83 -19.17
N GLU A 1138 0.97 15.46 -20.28
CA GLU A 1138 1.85 16.36 -21.03
C GLU A 1138 1.11 17.58 -21.61
N GLY A 1139 1.78 18.74 -21.60
CA GLY A 1139 1.17 20.06 -21.74
C GLY A 1139 0.58 20.40 -23.11
N ASP A 1140 1.07 19.84 -24.21
CA ASP A 1140 0.59 20.18 -25.57
C ASP A 1140 0.13 18.97 -26.42
N THR A 1141 0.29 17.74 -25.92
CA THR A 1141 -0.17 16.49 -26.55
C THR A 1141 -1.61 16.14 -26.11
N VAL A 1142 -2.04 14.89 -26.30
CA VAL A 1142 -3.36 14.37 -25.88
C VAL A 1142 -3.26 13.64 -24.54
N SER A 1143 -2.13 12.99 -24.30
CA SER A 1143 -1.82 12.09 -23.19
C SER A 1143 -0.31 11.81 -23.22
N CYS A 1144 0.23 11.13 -22.21
CA CYS A 1144 1.67 11.14 -21.91
C CYS A 1144 2.48 9.98 -22.53
N GLU A 1145 1.93 9.27 -23.52
CA GLU A 1145 2.60 8.18 -24.25
C GLU A 1145 3.64 8.68 -25.27
N SER A 1146 4.15 9.91 -25.12
CA SER A 1146 5.22 10.49 -25.93
C SER A 1146 6.62 10.05 -25.50
N GLY A 1147 6.82 9.82 -24.20
CA GLY A 1147 8.14 9.62 -23.59
C GLY A 1147 9.07 10.85 -23.66
N GLU A 1148 8.52 12.05 -23.91
CA GLU A 1148 9.30 13.30 -23.94
C GLU A 1148 9.19 14.12 -22.63
N LEU A 1149 8.24 13.79 -21.75
CA LEU A 1149 8.05 14.32 -20.39
C LEU A 1149 8.31 13.20 -19.39
N ASP A 1150 9.02 13.51 -18.31
CA ASP A 1150 9.44 12.59 -17.25
C ASP A 1150 9.27 13.30 -15.89
N SER A 1151 8.20 12.98 -15.15
CA SER A 1151 7.73 13.74 -13.98
C SER A 1151 7.84 12.97 -12.66
N ARG A 1152 7.64 13.68 -11.54
CA ARG A 1152 7.36 13.09 -10.23
C ARG A 1152 6.21 13.81 -9.55
N LEU A 1153 5.31 13.07 -8.92
CA LEU A 1153 4.12 13.56 -8.23
C LEU A 1153 4.11 13.09 -6.77
N THR A 1154 4.23 14.03 -5.84
CA THR A 1154 4.24 13.75 -4.40
C THR A 1154 2.97 14.28 -3.72
N LEU A 1155 2.38 13.52 -2.80
CA LEU A 1155 1.31 13.96 -1.91
C LEU A 1155 1.85 14.19 -0.49
N PHE A 1156 1.49 15.32 0.10
CA PHE A 1156 1.83 15.73 1.47
C PHE A 1156 0.59 16.01 2.32
N ASP A 1157 0.72 15.80 3.63
CA ASP A 1157 -0.28 16.20 4.64
C ASP A 1157 -0.28 17.72 4.92
N ALA A 1158 -1.10 18.13 5.89
CA ALA A 1158 -1.22 19.54 6.30
C ALA A 1158 0.07 20.13 6.95
N SER A 1159 0.97 19.27 7.43
CA SER A 1159 2.22 19.62 8.13
C SER A 1159 3.44 19.64 7.19
N GLY A 1160 3.38 18.89 6.09
CA GLY A 1160 4.47 18.68 5.14
C GLY A 1160 5.06 17.28 5.13
N ASN A 1161 4.45 16.32 5.82
CA ASN A 1161 4.85 14.91 5.78
C ASN A 1161 4.44 14.28 4.45
N GLN A 1162 5.34 13.54 3.80
CA GLN A 1162 5.03 12.81 2.57
C GLN A 1162 4.13 11.59 2.88
N LEU A 1163 3.02 11.46 2.15
CA LEU A 1163 2.04 10.38 2.31
C LEU A 1163 2.12 9.34 1.17
N ALA A 1164 2.33 9.82 -0.06
CA ALA A 1164 2.54 9.00 -1.25
C ALA A 1164 3.43 9.77 -2.25
N ASP A 1165 4.15 9.07 -3.10
CA ASP A 1165 5.09 9.66 -4.08
C ASP A 1165 5.26 8.69 -5.25
N ASP A 1166 5.13 9.22 -6.47
CA ASP A 1166 5.08 8.45 -7.71
C ASP A 1166 5.97 9.12 -8.77
N ASP A 1167 6.73 8.33 -9.54
CA ASP A 1167 7.67 8.82 -10.56
C ASP A 1167 7.15 8.46 -11.96
N ASP A 1168 7.28 7.20 -12.38
CA ASP A 1168 6.99 6.70 -13.73
C ASP A 1168 5.75 5.80 -13.84
N ASP A 1169 5.06 5.52 -12.74
CA ASP A 1169 4.06 4.43 -12.61
C ASP A 1169 2.68 4.76 -13.24
N GLY A 1170 2.52 5.92 -13.88
CA GLY A 1170 1.34 6.26 -14.70
C GLY A 1170 1.46 5.81 -16.16
N ARG A 1171 0.91 6.58 -17.10
CA ARG A 1171 1.00 6.23 -18.54
C ARG A 1171 2.21 6.91 -19.19
N GLY A 1172 3.18 6.11 -19.63
CA GLY A 1172 4.38 6.58 -20.31
C GLY A 1172 5.52 6.82 -19.33
N LEU A 1173 5.81 8.09 -19.03
CA LEU A 1173 6.69 8.55 -17.96
C LEU A 1173 6.04 9.73 -17.19
N CYS A 1174 4.70 9.77 -17.20
CA CYS A 1174 3.92 10.67 -16.35
C CYS A 1174 3.46 9.92 -15.11
N SER A 1175 3.60 10.58 -13.97
CA SER A 1175 3.24 10.05 -12.66
C SER A 1175 1.72 10.08 -12.42
N VAL A 1176 1.21 9.13 -11.64
CA VAL A 1176 -0.16 9.10 -11.13
C VAL A 1176 -0.23 8.56 -9.69
N LEU A 1177 -0.89 9.30 -8.82
CA LEU A 1177 -1.33 8.80 -7.51
C LEU A 1177 -2.80 8.40 -7.62
N ASP A 1178 -3.18 7.20 -7.20
CA ASP A 1178 -4.57 6.75 -7.10
C ASP A 1178 -4.86 6.06 -5.75
N GLY A 1179 -5.31 6.88 -4.79
CA GLY A 1179 -5.80 6.43 -3.49
C GLY A 1179 -7.22 5.86 -3.51
N THR A 1180 -7.86 5.67 -4.67
CA THR A 1180 -9.30 5.45 -4.76
C THR A 1180 -9.68 3.98 -4.95
N GLY A 1181 -10.90 3.60 -4.55
CA GLY A 1181 -11.39 2.22 -4.61
C GLY A 1181 -11.37 1.46 -3.28
N ALA A 1182 -11.66 0.16 -3.32
CA ALA A 1182 -11.65 -0.69 -2.12
C ALA A 1182 -10.30 -1.41 -1.90
N LEU A 1183 -9.38 -1.37 -2.86
CA LEU A 1183 -7.94 -1.49 -2.67
C LEU A 1183 -7.31 -0.33 -3.44
N ALA A 1184 -6.77 0.65 -2.71
CA ALA A 1184 -6.04 1.77 -3.31
C ALA A 1184 -4.68 1.30 -3.85
N ARG A 1185 -4.19 1.94 -4.91
CA ARG A 1185 -2.75 1.87 -5.29
C ARG A 1185 -1.95 2.58 -4.20
N ASP A 1186 -2.33 3.83 -3.94
CA ASP A 1186 -1.66 4.72 -3.02
C ASP A 1186 -2.39 4.78 -1.68
N ALA A 1187 -2.01 3.89 -0.76
CA ALA A 1187 -2.63 3.83 0.57
C ALA A 1187 -2.58 5.19 1.32
N GLY A 1188 -1.52 5.98 1.13
CA GLY A 1188 -1.39 7.33 1.69
C GLY A 1188 -2.29 8.41 1.05
N ALA A 1189 -3.02 8.08 -0.01
CA ALA A 1189 -4.04 8.92 -0.63
C ALA A 1189 -5.48 8.41 -0.39
N HIS A 1190 -5.64 7.32 0.37
CA HIS A 1190 -6.91 6.62 0.61
C HIS A 1190 -7.61 7.07 1.90
N ARG A 1191 -8.95 7.22 1.84
CA ARG A 1191 -9.84 7.52 2.99
C ARG A 1191 -9.29 8.58 3.95
N LEU A 1192 -8.85 9.69 3.38
CA LEU A 1192 -8.20 10.78 4.09
C LEU A 1192 -9.17 11.44 5.08
N SER A 1193 -8.62 11.96 6.18
CA SER A 1193 -9.38 12.76 7.13
C SER A 1193 -9.71 14.14 6.55
N ALA A 1194 -10.72 14.82 7.09
CA ALA A 1194 -11.18 16.11 6.60
C ALA A 1194 -10.08 17.18 6.77
N GLY A 1195 -9.42 17.57 5.67
CA GLY A 1195 -8.17 18.30 5.73
C GLY A 1195 -7.74 19.02 4.46
N THR A 1196 -6.61 19.71 4.56
CA THR A 1196 -5.88 20.30 3.42
C THR A 1196 -4.63 19.48 3.18
N TYR A 1197 -4.45 19.04 1.94
CA TYR A 1197 -3.31 18.23 1.49
C TYR A 1197 -2.59 18.98 0.36
N TYR A 1198 -1.32 18.68 0.11
CA TYR A 1198 -0.55 19.36 -0.93
C TYR A 1198 0.03 18.36 -1.93
N LEU A 1199 -0.24 18.55 -3.22
CA LEU A 1199 0.43 17.84 -4.31
C LEU A 1199 1.64 18.65 -4.78
N ARG A 1200 2.80 18.03 -4.98
CA ARG A 1200 3.99 18.61 -5.63
C ARG A 1200 4.21 17.96 -6.98
N VAL A 1201 4.38 18.77 -8.02
CA VAL A 1201 4.86 18.32 -9.34
C VAL A 1201 6.31 18.77 -9.54
N ARG A 1202 7.17 17.86 -10.00
CA ARG A 1202 8.56 18.15 -10.43
C ARG A 1202 8.96 17.23 -11.59
N SER A 1203 10.18 17.34 -12.12
CA SER A 1203 10.77 16.30 -12.97
C SER A 1203 11.27 15.10 -12.16
N SER A 1204 11.28 13.90 -12.74
CA SER A 1204 12.04 12.75 -12.21
C SER A 1204 13.56 13.05 -12.20
N THR A 1205 14.35 12.26 -11.47
CA THR A 1205 15.82 12.28 -11.51
C THR A 1205 16.37 11.79 -12.85
N PHE A 1206 15.65 10.92 -13.55
CA PHE A 1206 16.05 10.39 -14.87
C PHE A 1206 15.75 11.33 -16.04
N ALA A 1207 15.03 12.43 -15.79
CA ALA A 1207 14.60 13.38 -16.79
C ALA A 1207 15.79 14.01 -17.54
N SER A 1208 15.96 13.61 -18.80
CA SER A 1208 17.02 14.15 -19.69
C SER A 1208 17.04 15.68 -19.68
N SER A 1209 18.19 16.31 -19.99
CA SER A 1209 18.31 17.79 -20.05
C SER A 1209 17.38 18.51 -21.06
N SER A 1210 16.55 17.76 -21.80
CA SER A 1210 15.43 18.24 -22.62
C SER A 1210 14.04 17.92 -22.07
N ALA A 1211 13.91 16.93 -21.18
CA ALA A 1211 12.67 16.54 -20.50
C ALA A 1211 12.50 17.25 -19.14
N SER A 1212 13.60 17.62 -18.45
CA SER A 1212 13.55 18.36 -17.17
C SER A 1212 13.07 19.82 -17.28
N SER A 1213 12.62 20.25 -18.47
CA SER A 1213 11.75 21.41 -18.61
C SER A 1213 10.59 21.11 -19.56
N PHE A 1214 9.37 21.13 -19.00
CA PHE A 1214 8.16 20.68 -19.66
C PHE A 1214 6.97 21.58 -19.30
N ASN A 1215 5.89 21.48 -20.08
CA ASN A 1215 4.57 21.98 -19.65
C ASN A 1215 3.70 20.75 -19.36
N TYR A 1216 2.77 20.85 -18.43
CA TYR A 1216 1.92 19.74 -18.01
C TYR A 1216 0.48 20.19 -17.71
N ARG A 1217 -0.38 19.22 -17.41
CA ARG A 1217 -1.61 19.41 -16.66
C ARG A 1217 -1.61 18.48 -15.47
N LEU A 1218 -1.92 19.02 -14.30
CA LEU A 1218 -2.31 18.23 -13.15
C LEU A 1218 -3.83 17.99 -13.23
N ALA A 1219 -4.23 16.74 -13.43
CA ALA A 1219 -5.62 16.32 -13.43
C ALA A 1219 -5.96 15.71 -12.06
N LEU A 1220 -6.94 16.29 -11.35
CA LEU A 1220 -7.35 15.87 -10.00
C LEU A 1220 -8.77 15.28 -10.02
N THR A 1221 -8.92 14.17 -9.30
CA THR A 1221 -10.19 13.58 -8.86
C THR A 1221 -10.15 13.45 -7.33
N VAL A 1222 -11.20 13.88 -6.64
CA VAL A 1222 -11.42 13.63 -5.20
C VAL A 1222 -12.78 12.96 -5.06
N ARG A 1223 -12.77 11.68 -4.67
CA ARG A 1223 -13.97 10.83 -4.53
C ARG A 1223 -14.06 10.26 -3.12
#